data_AF-A0A3N0DTA3-F1
#
_entry.id   AF-A0A3N0DTA3-F1
#
_cell.length_a   1.000
_cell.length_b   1.000
_cell.length_c   1.000
_cell.angle_alpha   90.00
_cell.angle_beta   90.00
_cell.angle_gamma   90.00
#
_symmetry.space_group_name_H-M   'P 1'
#
loop_
_entity.id
_entity.type
_entity.pdbx_description
1 polymer ?
#
loop_
_entity_poly.entity_id
_entity_poly.type
_entity_poly.pdbx_seq_one_letter_code
_entity_poly.pdbx_strand_id
1 'polypeptide(L)'
;MKVTALLVSHNGARWLPAVLAGLAASTRKIDAIAAVDTGSTDESVDLVTAATGRPPLVLDPRTPYGESVRVALASLPPAEADEWVWLLHDDSNPAPTCLEKLVEASEEAGDLVAVLGPKHREWPSLKRLLEVGVTLTGTGQRETGLERGEYDQGQHDEQHRVLAVNTAGMLVRREVLESVGLDPLLPVFGADLDFGWRVARAGYATKVIPEAVVFHVEASRQGRRDSELVEHPRRQEREGAQYTLLVNSPAWTIPFRSARMILGSLLRALGLLLVRAPGEAADEVAALLNIFLHPGRAIRARRARAGTAQVPHAEVRPLLAPFWLPYRHGLDYVTDIGIAVGHAVRDQAERRRPPGVTDTTPWFQRLLLSPTLWATLLALVAGHSYLFGGPLHGGALLPVPDGVGHWWKTWGSWRTDLGTGSDAPGPAYLLPLAVVATLTFNHPELVVDLIFLLAVPAAFAGALGLLRRISVGNVAPLWGAATYGLLPVLSGAVGQGRIGAVVGAAVLPWLVRAALDLGAEEPVRRWRSAWRVALLAGLLISFVPPAWLVLVLLALFAVVGGFAEGRKPELLIITLVPLVLVLPWAIGTLRAPGAWLVEGGRAASLPADPALWDLVLGRTGGVIEAPGWLAIGLPIAAVVAFIRPDTRAKVLQVWVVILAAAAVLAATSRVPVSLPGVPVEFRPWPGFLLILIQAGFIAAAAIAADGAVKLTADADFTWRQPVAAVTVVLAVLSPVLGVFWWLTYGGDGPMHRYETNALPTYMRELADGTSKSAVLRITGGLEHGLEYQVLRSGVPRLGDDGTLSLTDPDPKFRALVERLLSTADDGDAALLASYGVKYVYAPAPVADVVSGGFDAANDFGSASAPLHARAWVVQVDPSLTSVADQRAWLRPAWVATCVIGWLACLVLAAPERRRRRR
;
A
#
# COMPACT_ATOMS: atom_id res chain seq x y z
N MET A 1 23.37 -57.01 11.25
CA MET A 1 23.00 -55.62 11.53
C MET A 1 22.58 -55.40 12.98
N LYS A 2 23.29 -54.52 13.68
CA LYS A 2 22.97 -54.02 15.03
C LYS A 2 22.34 -52.63 14.92
N VAL A 3 21.23 -52.38 15.63
CA VAL A 3 20.54 -51.07 15.65
C VAL A 3 20.53 -50.46 17.05
N THR A 4 21.13 -49.28 17.16
CA THR A 4 21.08 -48.44 18.35
C THR A 4 20.07 -47.30 18.16
N ALA A 5 18.97 -47.29 18.91
CA ALA A 5 18.04 -46.17 18.91
C ALA A 5 18.59 -45.02 19.78
N LEU A 6 18.67 -43.83 19.20
CA LEU A 6 19.18 -42.64 19.86
C LEU A 6 18.04 -41.63 20.00
N LEU A 7 17.52 -41.49 21.22
CA LEU A 7 16.41 -40.59 21.54
C LEU A 7 16.94 -39.29 22.14
N VAL A 8 16.61 -38.15 21.54
CA VAL A 8 16.89 -36.82 22.11
C VAL A 8 15.59 -36.18 22.60
N SER A 9 15.55 -35.77 23.87
CA SER A 9 14.39 -35.12 24.51
C SER A 9 14.68 -33.69 24.98
N HIS A 10 13.67 -32.83 24.86
CA HIS A 10 13.64 -31.50 25.45
C HIS A 10 12.21 -31.05 25.73
N ASN A 11 11.81 -30.98 27.00
CA ASN A 11 10.45 -30.60 27.40
C ASN A 11 9.39 -31.38 26.59
N GLY A 12 9.56 -32.71 26.58
CA GLY A 12 8.83 -33.66 25.76
C GLY A 12 7.76 -34.46 26.51
N ALA A 13 7.49 -34.19 27.79
CA ALA A 13 6.66 -35.06 28.65
C ALA A 13 5.26 -35.32 28.07
N ARG A 14 4.74 -34.37 27.28
CA ARG A 14 3.45 -34.51 26.57
C ARG A 14 3.43 -35.60 25.50
N TRP A 15 4.55 -35.86 24.83
CA TRP A 15 4.64 -36.73 23.65
C TRP A 15 5.40 -38.03 23.92
N LEU A 16 6.40 -37.96 24.80
CA LEU A 16 7.27 -39.09 25.18
C LEU A 16 6.52 -40.38 25.54
N PRO A 17 5.42 -40.38 26.32
CA PRO A 17 4.73 -41.63 26.67
C PRO A 17 4.30 -42.43 25.44
N ALA A 18 3.82 -41.74 24.40
CA ALA A 18 3.38 -42.39 23.17
C ALA A 18 4.56 -42.77 22.27
N VAL A 19 5.65 -42.00 22.26
CA VAL A 19 6.91 -42.38 21.56
C VAL A 19 7.52 -43.63 22.18
N LEU A 20 7.64 -43.67 23.51
CA LEU A 20 8.18 -44.80 24.26
C LEU A 20 7.31 -46.05 24.10
N ALA A 21 5.98 -45.89 24.11
CA ALA A 21 5.06 -46.98 23.80
C ALA A 21 5.23 -47.50 22.36
N GLY A 22 5.43 -46.60 21.37
CA GLY A 22 5.74 -46.97 19.99
C GLY A 22 7.04 -47.77 19.87
N LEU A 23 8.08 -47.36 20.59
CA LEU A 23 9.35 -48.09 20.64
C LEU A 23 9.21 -49.47 21.27
N ALA A 24 8.46 -49.58 22.37
CA ALA A 24 8.17 -50.85 23.01
C ALA A 24 7.32 -51.80 22.15
N ALA A 25 6.44 -51.24 21.31
CA ALA A 25 5.59 -51.99 20.38
C ALA A 25 6.28 -52.34 19.05
N SER A 26 7.55 -51.97 18.86
CA SER A 26 8.30 -52.24 17.63
C SER A 26 8.38 -53.74 17.34
N THR A 27 8.03 -54.16 16.12
CA THR A 27 8.07 -55.56 15.68
C THR A 27 9.50 -56.07 15.53
N ARG A 28 10.43 -55.20 15.11
CA ARG A 28 11.88 -55.43 15.21
C ARG A 28 12.37 -54.95 16.57
N LYS A 29 12.96 -55.86 17.36
CA LYS A 29 13.58 -55.52 18.64
C LYS A 29 14.70 -54.49 18.44
N ILE A 30 14.84 -53.52 19.34
CA ILE A 30 15.97 -52.57 19.33
C ILE A 30 17.13 -53.20 20.12
N ASP A 31 18.36 -53.13 19.59
CA ASP A 31 19.52 -53.81 20.19
C ASP A 31 20.12 -52.98 21.34
N ALA A 32 20.11 -51.65 21.22
CA ALA A 32 20.51 -50.72 22.29
C ALA A 32 19.71 -49.41 22.23
N ILE A 33 19.47 -48.76 23.37
CA ILE A 33 18.86 -47.43 23.45
C ILE A 33 19.84 -46.48 24.13
N ALA A 34 20.17 -45.38 23.44
CA ALA A 34 20.89 -44.23 23.98
C ALA A 34 19.91 -43.08 24.11
N ALA A 35 19.75 -42.52 25.30
CA ALA A 35 18.86 -41.39 25.52
C ALA A 35 19.65 -40.17 26.03
N VAL A 36 19.37 -39.02 25.44
CA VAL A 36 19.94 -37.72 25.81
C VAL A 36 18.81 -36.74 26.05
N ASP A 37 18.90 -36.01 27.15
CA ASP A 37 17.98 -34.94 27.49
C ASP A 37 18.70 -33.59 27.47
N THR A 38 18.21 -32.60 26.75
CA THR A 38 18.84 -31.27 26.69
C THR A 38 18.24 -30.34 27.75
N GLY A 39 18.32 -30.73 29.02
CA GLY A 39 17.95 -29.87 30.15
C GLY A 39 16.44 -29.61 30.25
N SER A 40 15.64 -30.65 30.10
CA SER A 40 14.19 -30.59 30.30
C SER A 40 13.84 -30.13 31.72
N THR A 41 12.82 -29.30 31.82
CA THR A 41 12.24 -28.80 33.08
C THR A 41 10.93 -29.50 33.47
N ASP A 42 10.47 -30.44 32.63
CA ASP A 42 9.27 -31.25 32.84
C ASP A 42 9.62 -32.71 33.19
N GLU A 43 8.62 -33.59 33.22
CA GLU A 43 8.75 -35.02 33.59
C GLU A 43 9.49 -35.88 32.54
N SER A 44 10.12 -35.28 31.51
CA SER A 44 10.76 -36.02 30.40
C SER A 44 11.84 -37.00 30.87
N VAL A 45 12.71 -36.56 31.78
CA VAL A 45 13.81 -37.38 32.31
C VAL A 45 13.28 -38.60 33.05
N ASP A 46 12.25 -38.42 33.88
CA ASP A 46 11.63 -39.48 34.66
C ASP A 46 10.94 -40.52 33.75
N LEU A 47 10.22 -40.05 32.71
CA LEU A 47 9.55 -40.93 31.75
C LEU A 47 10.54 -41.80 30.96
N VAL A 48 11.65 -41.21 30.49
CA VAL A 48 12.70 -41.96 29.78
C VAL A 48 13.39 -42.95 30.72
N THR A 49 13.65 -42.55 31.97
CA THR A 49 14.27 -43.42 32.98
C THR A 49 13.38 -44.63 33.28
N ALA A 50 12.07 -44.42 33.44
CA ALA A 50 11.11 -45.48 33.69
C ALA A 50 10.99 -46.47 32.53
N ALA A 51 11.06 -45.99 31.28
CA ALA A 51 10.92 -46.83 30.10
C ALA A 51 12.20 -47.60 29.71
N THR A 52 13.37 -46.98 29.91
CA THR A 52 14.67 -47.57 29.49
C THR A 52 15.42 -48.26 30.64
N GLY A 53 15.00 -48.02 31.89
CA GLY A 53 15.67 -48.53 33.09
C GLY A 53 16.98 -47.82 33.43
N ARG A 54 17.35 -46.76 32.71
CA ARG A 54 18.55 -45.94 32.94
C ARG A 54 18.24 -44.46 32.71
N PRO A 55 18.83 -43.54 33.49
CA PRO A 55 18.62 -42.12 33.25
C PRO A 55 19.25 -41.69 31.91
N PRO A 56 18.62 -40.77 31.16
CA PRO A 56 19.25 -40.17 29.99
C PRO A 56 20.44 -39.30 30.39
N LEU A 57 21.36 -39.07 29.44
CA LEU A 57 22.43 -38.08 29.63
C LEU A 57 21.84 -36.67 29.58
N VAL A 58 21.94 -35.90 30.66
CA VAL A 58 21.40 -34.54 30.74
C VAL A 58 22.44 -33.51 30.31
N LEU A 59 22.10 -32.65 29.34
CA LEU A 59 22.93 -31.59 28.76
C LEU A 59 22.34 -30.20 29.02
N ASP A 60 23.09 -29.15 28.67
CA ASP A 60 22.63 -27.76 28.76
C ASP A 60 21.45 -27.50 27.79
N PRO A 61 20.41 -26.74 28.17
CA PRO A 61 19.27 -26.39 27.30
C PRO A 61 19.64 -25.72 25.97
N ARG A 62 20.82 -25.10 25.90
CA ARG A 62 21.34 -24.45 24.69
C ARG A 62 22.20 -25.37 23.84
N THR A 63 22.29 -26.65 24.19
CA THR A 63 23.04 -27.63 23.41
C THR A 63 22.32 -27.90 22.08
N PRO A 64 22.96 -27.64 20.93
CA PRO A 64 22.41 -27.96 19.60
C PRO A 64 22.04 -29.44 19.44
N TYR A 65 21.03 -29.76 18.65
CA TYR A 65 20.63 -31.15 18.39
C TYR A 65 21.79 -32.01 17.87
N GLY A 66 22.59 -31.46 16.94
CA GLY A 66 23.75 -32.16 16.39
C GLY A 66 24.83 -32.48 17.42
N GLU A 67 24.99 -31.59 18.40
CA GLU A 67 25.93 -31.78 19.50
C GLU A 67 25.41 -32.84 20.48
N SER A 68 24.11 -32.84 20.79
CA SER A 68 23.46 -33.86 21.61
C SER A 68 23.65 -35.26 21.02
N VAL A 69 23.48 -35.42 19.70
CA VAL A 69 23.74 -36.69 19.00
C VAL A 69 25.21 -37.09 19.12
N ARG A 70 26.14 -36.15 18.89
CA ARG A 70 27.58 -36.41 18.99
C ARG A 70 27.99 -36.89 20.38
N VAL A 71 27.48 -36.24 21.43
CA VAL A 71 27.77 -36.61 22.82
C VAL A 71 27.14 -37.97 23.16
N ALA A 72 25.93 -38.27 22.66
CA ALA A 72 25.31 -39.58 22.83
C ALA A 72 26.18 -40.70 22.22
N LEU A 73 26.65 -40.51 20.98
CA LEU A 73 27.49 -41.49 20.29
C LEU A 73 28.81 -41.71 21.00
N ALA A 74 29.42 -40.64 21.54
CA ALA A 74 30.65 -40.74 22.32
C ALA A 74 30.48 -41.50 23.65
N SER A 75 29.25 -41.64 24.16
CA SER A 75 28.93 -42.43 25.35
C SER A 75 28.74 -43.93 25.07
N LEU A 76 28.58 -44.29 23.79
CA LEU A 76 28.41 -45.68 23.38
C LEU A 76 29.75 -46.40 23.22
N PRO A 77 29.79 -47.75 23.32
CA PRO A 77 30.96 -48.52 22.94
C PRO A 77 31.42 -48.20 21.51
N PRO A 78 32.71 -48.42 21.16
CA PRO A 78 33.20 -48.21 19.80
C PRO A 78 32.31 -48.88 18.74
N ALA A 79 32.18 -48.24 17.57
CA ALA A 79 31.33 -48.72 16.49
C ALA A 79 31.69 -50.14 16.07
N GLU A 80 30.69 -51.03 16.05
CA GLU A 80 30.82 -52.37 15.48
C GLU A 80 30.65 -52.34 13.96
N ALA A 81 31.17 -53.35 13.26
CA ALA A 81 30.90 -53.52 11.84
C ALA A 81 29.40 -53.77 11.63
N ASP A 82 28.80 -53.11 10.62
CA ASP A 82 27.36 -53.21 10.32
C ASP A 82 26.44 -52.72 11.46
N GLU A 83 26.87 -51.66 12.17
CA GLU A 83 26.06 -50.94 13.16
C GLU A 83 25.37 -49.70 12.55
N TRP A 84 24.07 -49.57 12.83
CA TRP A 84 23.24 -48.45 12.43
C TRP A 84 22.64 -47.74 13.64
N VAL A 85 22.45 -46.43 13.51
CA VAL A 85 21.87 -45.57 14.52
C VAL A 85 20.52 -45.09 14.03
N TRP A 86 19.48 -45.32 14.83
CA TRP A 86 18.13 -44.84 14.56
C TRP A 86 17.85 -43.58 15.40
N LEU A 87 17.94 -42.42 14.77
CA LEU A 87 17.74 -41.13 15.41
C LEU A 87 16.24 -40.89 15.62
N LEU A 88 15.86 -40.51 16.83
CA LEU A 88 14.48 -40.24 17.21
C LEU A 88 14.37 -38.94 18.01
N HIS A 89 13.27 -38.25 17.80
CA HIS A 89 12.87 -37.11 18.61
C HIS A 89 11.81 -37.54 19.62
N ASP A 90 11.71 -36.80 20.71
CA ASP A 90 10.69 -36.95 21.74
C ASP A 90 9.24 -36.70 21.27
N ASP A 91 9.05 -36.10 20.10
CA ASP A 91 7.76 -35.84 19.44
C ASP A 91 7.53 -36.66 18.16
N SER A 92 8.29 -37.76 18.00
CA SER A 92 8.22 -38.69 16.86
C SER A 92 7.85 -40.12 17.29
N ASN A 93 6.60 -40.54 17.05
CA ASN A 93 6.14 -41.89 17.38
C ASN A 93 6.21 -42.80 16.16
N PRO A 94 7.10 -43.81 16.16
CA PRO A 94 7.17 -44.76 15.08
C PRO A 94 5.96 -45.71 15.09
N ALA A 95 5.48 -46.07 13.91
CA ALA A 95 4.55 -47.19 13.78
C ALA A 95 5.26 -48.51 14.17
N PRO A 96 4.54 -49.54 14.66
CA PRO A 96 5.14 -50.80 15.11
C PRO A 96 6.10 -51.46 14.10
N THR A 97 5.79 -51.40 12.81
CA THR A 97 6.59 -52.00 11.72
C THR A 97 7.66 -51.05 11.17
N CYS A 98 7.80 -49.83 11.69
CA CYS A 98 8.68 -48.81 11.11
C CYS A 98 10.14 -49.26 11.09
N LEU A 99 10.66 -49.76 12.22
CA LEU A 99 12.05 -50.19 12.29
C LEU A 99 12.31 -51.45 11.47
N GLU A 100 11.36 -52.40 11.47
CA GLU A 100 11.42 -53.61 10.63
C GLU A 100 11.60 -53.23 9.16
N LYS A 101 10.77 -52.32 8.62
CA LYS A 101 10.86 -51.86 7.24
C LYS A 101 12.15 -51.11 6.91
N LEU A 102 12.68 -50.32 7.85
CA LEU A 102 13.97 -49.65 7.65
C LEU A 102 15.14 -50.64 7.66
N VAL A 103 15.09 -51.67 8.50
CA VAL A 103 16.10 -52.73 8.56
C VAL A 103 16.05 -53.60 7.30
N GLU A 104 14.86 -54.08 6.89
CA GLU A 104 14.66 -54.81 5.63
C GLU A 104 15.27 -54.05 4.46
N ALA A 105 14.92 -52.77 4.32
CA ALA A 105 15.44 -51.92 3.26
C ALA A 105 16.96 -51.70 3.34
N SER A 106 17.57 -51.79 4.53
CA SER A 106 19.02 -51.66 4.71
C SER A 106 19.76 -52.93 4.30
N GLU A 107 19.18 -54.10 4.55
CA GLU A 107 19.74 -55.40 4.17
C GLU A 107 19.69 -55.61 2.65
N GLU A 108 18.64 -55.09 2.01
CA GLU A 108 18.50 -55.08 0.55
C GLU A 108 19.36 -54.02 -0.14
N ALA A 109 19.83 -53.01 0.61
CA ALA A 109 20.56 -51.89 0.05
C ALA A 109 22.06 -52.19 -0.09
N GLY A 110 22.63 -51.86 -1.25
CA GLY A 110 24.08 -51.94 -1.45
C GLY A 110 24.85 -50.95 -0.57
N ASP A 111 26.16 -51.16 -0.44
CA ASP A 111 27.07 -50.43 0.47
C ASP A 111 27.06 -48.90 0.33
N LEU A 112 26.63 -48.39 -0.82
CA LEU A 112 26.50 -46.95 -1.07
C LEU A 112 25.34 -46.31 -0.31
N VAL A 113 24.34 -47.06 0.14
CA VAL A 113 23.20 -46.50 0.89
C VAL A 113 23.58 -46.43 2.36
N ALA A 114 23.68 -45.20 2.87
CA ALA A 114 24.09 -44.94 4.25
C ALA A 114 22.97 -44.37 5.12
N VAL A 115 21.92 -43.81 4.51
CA VAL A 115 20.83 -43.14 5.22
C VAL A 115 19.49 -43.59 4.66
N LEU A 116 18.62 -44.05 5.54
CA LEU A 116 17.24 -44.43 5.26
C LEU A 116 16.30 -43.58 6.12
N GLY A 117 15.23 -43.06 5.52
CA GLY A 117 14.24 -42.28 6.23
C GLY A 117 12.82 -42.80 6.04
N PRO A 118 11.98 -42.76 7.08
CA PRO A 118 10.58 -43.11 6.99
C PRO A 118 9.76 -42.00 6.31
N LYS A 119 8.53 -42.34 5.97
CA LYS A 119 7.46 -41.41 5.64
C LYS A 119 6.90 -40.79 6.93
N HIS A 120 6.77 -39.47 6.96
CA HIS A 120 6.22 -38.74 8.12
C HIS A 120 4.77 -38.36 7.91
N ARG A 121 3.94 -38.69 8.91
CA ARG A 121 2.54 -38.30 8.99
C ARG A 121 2.26 -37.39 10.18
N GLU A 122 1.24 -36.55 10.07
CA GLU A 122 0.87 -35.60 11.13
C GLU A 122 0.34 -36.32 12.37
N TRP A 123 0.85 -35.96 13.54
CA TRP A 123 0.24 -36.38 14.80
C TRP A 123 -1.06 -35.61 15.15
N PRO A 124 -2.17 -36.25 15.58
CA PRO A 124 -2.42 -37.70 15.72
C PRO A 124 -3.12 -38.31 14.50
N SER A 125 -3.26 -37.52 13.41
CA SER A 125 -4.04 -37.88 12.23
C SER A 125 -3.29 -38.85 11.33
N LEU A 126 -3.74 -40.11 11.29
CA LEU A 126 -3.04 -41.21 10.60
C LEU A 126 -2.92 -41.06 9.07
N LYS A 127 -3.47 -40.01 8.45
CA LYS A 127 -3.52 -39.87 6.99
C LYS A 127 -2.96 -38.57 6.42
N ARG A 128 -2.50 -37.57 7.18
CA ARG A 128 -1.94 -36.36 6.55
C ARG A 128 -0.43 -36.48 6.42
N LEU A 129 0.11 -36.29 5.22
CA LEU A 129 1.55 -36.33 4.97
C LEU A 129 2.20 -35.05 5.48
N LEU A 130 3.35 -35.20 6.15
CA LEU A 130 4.24 -34.09 6.50
C LEU A 130 5.48 -34.08 5.61
N GLU A 131 6.04 -35.26 5.35
CA GLU A 131 7.30 -35.40 4.62
C GLU A 131 7.45 -36.81 4.03
N VAL A 132 7.99 -36.90 2.81
CA VAL A 132 8.41 -38.15 2.15
C VAL A 132 9.81 -37.92 1.56
N GLY A 133 10.73 -37.51 2.43
CA GLY A 133 12.01 -36.93 2.07
C GLY A 133 11.94 -35.45 1.73
N VAL A 134 13.11 -34.80 1.76
CA VAL A 134 13.24 -33.36 1.53
C VAL A 134 14.37 -33.01 0.60
N THR A 135 14.18 -31.87 -0.06
CA THR A 135 15.14 -31.24 -0.95
C THR A 135 15.21 -29.72 -0.69
N LEU A 136 16.08 -29.05 -1.44
CA LEU A 136 16.35 -27.64 -1.33
C LEU A 136 16.18 -26.95 -2.69
N THR A 137 15.50 -25.82 -2.71
CA THR A 137 15.34 -25.01 -3.92
C THR A 137 16.55 -24.12 -4.20
N GLY A 138 16.67 -23.64 -5.44
CA GLY A 138 17.70 -22.68 -5.83
C GLY A 138 17.62 -21.30 -5.14
N THR A 139 16.58 -21.02 -4.38
CA THR A 139 16.41 -19.82 -3.53
C THR A 139 16.53 -20.13 -2.03
N GLY A 140 17.05 -21.32 -1.68
CA GLY A 140 17.34 -21.71 -0.30
C GLY A 140 16.09 -22.04 0.51
N GLN A 141 15.08 -22.66 -0.11
CA GLN A 141 13.84 -23.07 0.56
C GLN A 141 13.81 -24.59 0.73
N ARG A 142 13.45 -25.07 1.92
CA ARG A 142 13.14 -26.48 2.16
C ARG A 142 11.87 -26.86 1.41
N GLU A 143 11.92 -27.96 0.68
CA GLU A 143 10.83 -28.46 -0.14
C GLU A 143 10.62 -29.96 0.14
N THR A 144 9.37 -30.36 0.35
CA THR A 144 8.99 -31.76 0.60
C THR A 144 8.39 -32.44 -0.64
N GLY A 145 8.04 -31.67 -1.68
CA GLY A 145 7.34 -32.17 -2.85
C GLY A 145 5.84 -32.45 -2.62
N LEU A 146 5.31 -32.13 -1.44
CA LEU A 146 3.92 -32.37 -1.05
C LEU A 146 3.05 -31.13 -1.19
N GLU A 147 1.79 -31.34 -1.56
CA GLU A 147 0.77 -30.30 -1.48
C GLU A 147 0.38 -30.00 -0.03
N ARG A 148 -0.11 -28.79 0.21
CA ARG A 148 -0.37 -28.32 1.56
C ARG A 148 -1.51 -29.11 2.21
N GLY A 149 -1.15 -29.97 3.16
CA GLY A 149 -2.11 -30.81 3.87
C GLY A 149 -2.59 -32.01 3.05
N GLU A 150 -1.76 -32.45 2.10
CA GLU A 150 -1.99 -33.66 1.30
C GLU A 150 -2.25 -34.89 2.19
N TYR A 151 -3.23 -35.69 1.79
CA TYR A 151 -3.57 -36.94 2.45
C TYR A 151 -2.80 -38.11 1.83
N ASP A 152 -2.35 -39.03 2.65
CA ASP A 152 -1.74 -40.29 2.24
C ASP A 152 -2.81 -41.26 1.73
N GLN A 153 -2.74 -41.52 0.43
CA GLN A 153 -3.56 -42.45 -0.33
C GLN A 153 -2.68 -43.49 -1.05
N GLY A 154 -1.40 -43.60 -0.67
CA GLY A 154 -0.42 -44.46 -1.32
C GLY A 154 0.25 -43.86 -2.55
N GLN A 155 0.03 -42.56 -2.83
CA GLN A 155 0.58 -41.88 -4.00
C GLN A 155 2.10 -41.66 -3.94
N HIS A 156 2.71 -41.83 -2.75
CA HIS A 156 4.16 -41.72 -2.54
C HIS A 156 4.71 -43.00 -1.88
N ASP A 157 4.29 -44.18 -2.34
CA ASP A 157 4.71 -45.50 -1.80
C ASP A 157 5.96 -46.08 -2.47
N GLU A 158 6.51 -45.41 -3.50
CA GLU A 158 7.73 -45.86 -4.17
C GLU A 158 9.01 -45.44 -3.43
N GLN A 159 9.91 -46.42 -3.18
CA GLN A 159 11.24 -46.14 -2.63
C GLN A 159 12.09 -45.37 -3.66
N HIS A 160 12.66 -44.23 -3.25
CA HIS A 160 13.47 -43.41 -4.15
C HIS A 160 14.58 -42.65 -3.41
N ARG A 161 15.59 -42.20 -4.18
CA ARG A 161 16.71 -41.43 -3.66
C ARG A 161 16.29 -39.98 -3.45
N VAL A 162 16.65 -39.41 -2.31
CA VAL A 162 16.38 -38.01 -1.94
C VAL A 162 17.65 -37.31 -1.49
N LEU A 163 17.61 -35.98 -1.36
CA LEU A 163 18.73 -35.23 -0.81
C LEU A 163 18.92 -35.54 0.68
N ALA A 164 17.83 -35.46 1.45
CA ALA A 164 17.83 -35.68 2.88
C ALA A 164 16.49 -36.24 3.37
N VAL A 165 16.51 -36.78 4.58
CA VAL A 165 15.33 -37.25 5.32
C VAL A 165 15.36 -36.63 6.71
N ASN A 166 14.19 -36.43 7.30
CA ASN A 166 14.08 -35.88 8.66
C ASN A 166 14.90 -36.71 9.67
N THR A 167 15.58 -36.03 10.61
CA THR A 167 16.28 -36.70 11.73
C THR A 167 15.32 -37.42 12.67
N ALA A 168 14.03 -37.04 12.69
CA ALA A 168 12.97 -37.70 13.44
C ALA A 168 12.60 -39.08 12.85
N GLY A 169 13.41 -40.10 13.08
CA GLY A 169 13.23 -41.46 12.55
C GLY A 169 14.27 -41.88 11.51
N MET A 170 15.33 -41.10 11.31
CA MET A 170 16.42 -41.40 10.39
C MET A 170 17.22 -42.62 10.86
N LEU A 171 17.37 -43.63 10.00
CA LEU A 171 18.28 -44.75 10.22
C LEU A 171 19.56 -44.54 9.40
N VAL A 172 20.71 -44.48 10.06
CA VAL A 172 22.00 -44.13 9.43
C VAL A 172 23.13 -45.04 9.87
N ARG A 173 24.02 -45.42 8.93
CA ARG A 173 25.24 -46.17 9.26
C ARG A 173 26.08 -45.39 10.27
N ARG A 174 26.46 -46.04 11.37
CA ARG A 174 27.17 -45.37 12.47
C ARG A 174 28.48 -44.72 12.01
N GLU A 175 29.23 -45.41 11.16
CA GLU A 175 30.48 -44.90 10.58
C GLU A 175 30.29 -43.60 9.78
N VAL A 176 29.16 -43.47 9.06
CA VAL A 176 28.84 -42.29 8.26
C VAL A 176 28.37 -41.16 9.16
N LEU A 177 27.58 -41.46 10.18
CA LEU A 177 27.16 -40.48 11.16
C LEU A 177 28.34 -39.90 11.94
N GLU A 178 29.30 -40.73 12.37
CA GLU A 178 30.49 -40.30 13.12
C GLU A 178 31.50 -39.53 12.25
N SER A 179 31.69 -39.94 10.98
CA SER A 179 32.64 -39.29 10.07
C SER A 179 32.11 -37.98 9.47
N VAL A 180 30.82 -37.93 9.13
CA VAL A 180 30.19 -36.74 8.52
C VAL A 180 29.72 -35.78 9.61
N GLY A 181 29.01 -36.26 10.64
CA GLY A 181 28.49 -35.46 11.75
C GLY A 181 27.41 -34.43 11.37
N LEU A 182 26.68 -33.90 12.35
CA LEU A 182 25.71 -32.80 12.17
C LEU A 182 26.40 -31.44 12.37
N ASP A 183 26.01 -30.39 11.63
CA ASP A 183 26.67 -29.07 11.71
C ASP A 183 26.22 -28.31 12.98
N PRO A 184 27.14 -27.91 13.89
CA PRO A 184 26.79 -27.14 15.09
C PRO A 184 26.25 -25.74 14.81
N LEU A 185 26.44 -25.18 13.61
CA LEU A 185 25.86 -23.89 13.19
C LEU A 185 24.37 -24.00 12.82
N LEU A 186 23.81 -25.21 12.80
CA LEU A 186 22.39 -25.49 12.55
C LEU A 186 21.78 -26.10 13.82
N PRO A 187 21.39 -25.26 14.82
CA PRO A 187 21.07 -25.76 16.15
C PRO A 187 19.81 -26.62 16.21
N VAL A 188 18.80 -26.31 15.39
CA VAL A 188 17.49 -27.00 15.39
C VAL A 188 16.98 -27.30 13.97
N PHE A 189 17.02 -26.32 13.05
CA PHE A 189 16.46 -26.48 11.70
C PHE A 189 17.55 -26.60 10.63
N GLY A 190 17.32 -27.44 9.63
CA GLY A 190 18.17 -27.60 8.45
C GLY A 190 19.36 -28.55 8.62
N ALA A 191 19.57 -29.10 9.83
CA ALA A 191 20.63 -30.07 10.09
C ALA A 191 20.46 -31.35 9.24
N ASP A 192 19.21 -31.77 9.01
CA ASP A 192 18.81 -32.85 8.11
C ASP A 192 19.29 -32.61 6.66
N LEU A 193 18.93 -31.45 6.09
CA LEU A 193 19.29 -31.05 4.73
C LEU A 193 20.80 -30.94 4.54
N ASP A 194 21.49 -30.33 5.50
CA ASP A 194 22.93 -30.16 5.44
C ASP A 194 23.68 -31.49 5.55
N PHE A 195 23.22 -32.36 6.46
CA PHE A 195 23.77 -33.70 6.62
C PHE A 195 23.58 -34.55 5.36
N GLY A 196 22.36 -34.63 4.83
CA GLY A 196 22.08 -35.39 3.61
C GLY A 196 22.87 -34.90 2.40
N TRP A 197 23.07 -33.58 2.28
CA TRP A 197 23.95 -33.03 1.25
C TRP A 197 25.41 -33.47 1.43
N ARG A 198 25.93 -33.43 2.66
CA ARG A 198 27.31 -33.85 2.96
C ARG A 198 27.51 -35.36 2.80
N VAL A 199 26.51 -36.18 3.16
CA VAL A 199 26.47 -37.63 2.88
C VAL A 199 26.54 -37.87 1.37
N ALA A 200 25.73 -37.16 0.58
CA ALA A 200 25.79 -37.25 -0.88
C ALA A 200 27.17 -36.83 -1.42
N ARG A 201 27.79 -35.79 -0.86
CA ARG A 201 29.15 -35.34 -1.22
C ARG A 201 30.25 -36.31 -0.80
N ALA A 202 30.02 -37.12 0.23
CA ALA A 202 30.93 -38.17 0.67
C ALA A 202 30.83 -39.45 -0.20
N GLY A 203 29.90 -39.49 -1.17
CA GLY A 203 29.71 -40.62 -2.09
C GLY A 203 28.59 -41.58 -1.71
N TYR A 204 27.89 -41.32 -0.60
CA TYR A 204 26.79 -42.16 -0.14
C TYR A 204 25.42 -41.68 -0.66
N ALA A 205 24.41 -42.54 -0.51
CA ALA A 205 23.04 -42.28 -0.92
C ALA A 205 22.09 -42.28 0.28
N THR A 206 21.12 -41.37 0.21
CA THR A 206 19.97 -41.27 1.11
C THR A 206 18.72 -41.74 0.38
N LYS A 207 17.94 -42.65 0.97
CA LYS A 207 16.68 -43.13 0.41
C LYS A 207 15.52 -42.94 1.39
N VAL A 208 14.34 -42.71 0.85
CA VAL A 208 13.08 -42.78 1.61
C VAL A 208 12.50 -44.17 1.47
N ILE A 209 12.02 -44.73 2.58
CA ILE A 209 11.33 -46.01 2.68
C ILE A 209 9.87 -45.73 3.06
N PRO A 210 8.96 -45.61 2.09
CA PRO A 210 7.59 -45.17 2.34
C PRO A 210 6.75 -46.09 3.23
N GLU A 211 7.09 -47.38 3.26
CA GLU A 211 6.46 -48.40 4.12
C GLU A 211 6.78 -48.20 5.61
N ALA A 212 7.91 -47.55 5.91
CA ALA A 212 8.26 -47.16 7.27
C ALA A 212 7.55 -45.84 7.61
N VAL A 213 6.72 -45.82 8.65
CA VAL A 213 5.90 -44.64 9.00
C VAL A 213 6.22 -44.14 10.40
N VAL A 214 6.42 -42.82 10.51
CA VAL A 214 6.56 -42.10 11.78
C VAL A 214 5.49 -41.00 11.89
N PHE A 215 4.81 -40.93 13.02
CA PHE A 215 3.90 -39.83 13.35
C PHE A 215 4.67 -38.74 14.07
N HIS A 216 4.72 -37.54 13.48
CA HIS A 216 5.54 -36.44 13.98
C HIS A 216 4.68 -35.21 14.26
N VAL A 217 4.95 -34.54 15.38
CA VAL A 217 4.26 -33.31 15.77
C VAL A 217 4.91 -32.08 15.15
N GLU A 218 6.22 -32.11 14.88
CA GLU A 218 7.04 -30.94 14.54
C GLU A 218 6.89 -29.82 15.59
N ALA A 219 7.00 -30.16 16.88
CA ALA A 219 6.65 -29.28 18.00
C ALA A 219 7.38 -27.92 17.94
N SER A 220 8.68 -27.92 17.63
CA SER A 220 9.48 -26.70 17.46
C SER A 220 9.05 -25.89 16.22
N ARG A 221 8.72 -26.54 15.11
CA ARG A 221 8.31 -25.86 13.86
C ARG A 221 6.93 -25.23 13.99
N GLN A 222 6.02 -25.88 14.71
CA GLN A 222 4.66 -25.39 14.97
C GLN A 222 4.59 -24.36 16.10
N GLY A 223 5.72 -24.06 16.78
CA GLY A 223 5.77 -23.17 17.94
C GLY A 223 4.96 -23.70 19.13
N ARG A 224 4.87 -25.04 19.25
CA ARG A 224 4.22 -25.73 20.38
C ARG A 224 5.19 -26.05 21.51
N ARG A 225 6.49 -25.90 21.26
CA ARG A 225 7.58 -26.08 22.22
C ARG A 225 8.23 -24.73 22.49
N ASP A 226 8.38 -24.42 23.77
CA ASP A 226 9.22 -23.30 24.21
C ASP A 226 10.66 -23.79 24.31
N SER A 227 11.59 -23.05 23.71
CA SER A 227 12.99 -23.47 23.57
C SER A 227 13.88 -22.23 23.46
N GLU A 228 14.93 -22.15 24.27
CA GLU A 228 15.90 -21.04 24.22
C GLU A 228 16.65 -20.96 22.89
N LEU A 229 16.71 -22.07 22.14
CA LEU A 229 17.32 -22.11 20.81
C LEU A 229 16.39 -21.60 19.69
N VAL A 230 15.09 -21.42 19.94
CA VAL A 230 14.07 -21.14 18.91
C VAL A 230 13.16 -19.99 19.30
N GLU A 231 13.49 -18.79 18.85
CA GLU A 231 12.62 -17.60 19.02
C GLU A 231 11.65 -17.44 17.83
N HIS A 232 12.16 -17.57 16.60
CA HIS A 232 11.42 -17.36 15.36
C HIS A 232 11.58 -18.58 14.43
N PRO A 233 10.77 -19.64 14.59
CA PRO A 233 10.94 -20.91 13.88
C PRO A 233 11.09 -20.77 12.36
N ARG A 234 10.23 -19.94 11.73
CA ARG A 234 10.23 -19.73 10.28
C ARG A 234 11.48 -19.01 9.79
N ARG A 235 11.91 -17.98 10.53
CA ARG A 235 13.14 -17.24 10.23
C ARG A 235 14.33 -18.18 10.29
N GLN A 236 14.46 -18.96 11.37
CA GLN A 236 15.58 -19.88 11.55
C GLN A 236 15.57 -21.04 10.55
N GLU A 237 14.40 -21.62 10.22
CA GLU A 237 14.28 -22.61 9.15
C GLU A 237 14.75 -22.03 7.81
N ARG A 238 14.37 -20.79 7.51
CA ARG A 238 14.77 -20.08 6.30
C ARG A 238 16.27 -19.80 6.29
N GLU A 239 16.83 -19.32 7.40
CA GLU A 239 18.25 -19.07 7.57
C GLU A 239 19.07 -20.36 7.37
N GLY A 240 18.65 -21.47 7.98
CA GLY A 240 19.32 -22.76 7.87
C GLY A 240 19.32 -23.31 6.44
N ALA A 241 18.20 -23.19 5.73
CA ALA A 241 18.08 -23.63 4.34
C ALA A 241 18.93 -22.77 3.38
N GLN A 242 18.94 -21.46 3.55
CA GLN A 242 19.78 -20.54 2.78
C GLN A 242 21.28 -20.74 3.07
N TYR A 243 21.64 -20.93 4.35
CA TYR A 243 23.00 -21.27 4.78
C TYR A 243 23.47 -22.58 4.12
N THR A 244 22.66 -23.63 4.21
CA THR A 244 22.95 -24.95 3.61
C THR A 244 23.19 -24.85 2.11
N LEU A 245 22.37 -24.06 1.40
CA LEU A 245 22.54 -23.83 -0.04
C LEU A 245 23.90 -23.18 -0.34
N LEU A 246 24.23 -22.10 0.37
CA LEU A 246 25.44 -21.32 0.12
C LEU A 246 26.71 -22.06 0.49
N VAL A 247 26.71 -22.80 1.59
CA VAL A 247 27.90 -23.52 2.06
C VAL A 247 28.19 -24.76 1.21
N ASN A 248 27.16 -25.46 0.72
CA ASN A 248 27.36 -26.69 -0.05
C ASN A 248 27.41 -26.50 -1.58
N SER A 249 27.25 -25.27 -2.09
CA SER A 249 27.32 -24.98 -3.53
C SER A 249 28.76 -24.82 -4.05
N PRO A 250 29.04 -24.99 -5.36
CA PRO A 250 30.33 -24.64 -5.95
C PRO A 250 30.67 -23.15 -5.76
N ALA A 251 31.92 -22.83 -5.46
CA ALA A 251 32.34 -21.47 -5.11
C ALA A 251 32.02 -20.44 -6.21
N TRP A 252 32.24 -20.81 -7.48
CA TRP A 252 31.96 -19.93 -8.63
C TRP A 252 30.47 -19.60 -8.80
N THR A 253 29.55 -20.42 -8.27
CA THR A 253 28.11 -20.19 -8.36
C THR A 253 27.57 -19.26 -7.27
N ILE A 254 28.37 -18.94 -6.25
CA ILE A 254 27.92 -18.18 -5.08
C ILE A 254 27.37 -16.80 -5.48
N PRO A 255 28.05 -15.95 -6.29
CA PRO A 255 27.51 -14.63 -6.61
C PRO A 255 26.14 -14.70 -7.29
N PHE A 256 25.96 -15.65 -8.21
CA PHE A 256 24.70 -15.86 -8.91
C PHE A 256 23.59 -16.40 -8.01
N ARG A 257 23.91 -17.37 -7.15
CA ARG A 257 22.95 -17.92 -6.17
C ARG A 257 22.57 -16.87 -5.12
N SER A 258 23.52 -16.07 -4.66
CA SER A 258 23.28 -14.95 -3.75
C SER A 258 22.36 -13.91 -4.39
N ALA A 259 22.65 -13.46 -5.62
CA ALA A 259 21.79 -12.51 -6.34
C ALA A 259 20.37 -13.05 -6.51
N ARG A 260 20.25 -14.32 -6.91
CA ARG A 260 18.97 -15.01 -7.06
C ARG A 260 18.22 -15.16 -5.73
N MET A 261 18.92 -15.46 -4.65
CA MET A 261 18.35 -15.59 -3.31
C MET A 261 17.85 -14.24 -2.80
N ILE A 262 18.64 -13.17 -2.97
CA ILE A 262 18.24 -11.80 -2.62
C ILE A 262 16.97 -11.42 -3.39
N LEU A 263 16.97 -11.55 -4.71
CA LEU A 263 15.80 -11.22 -5.53
C LEU A 263 14.58 -12.08 -5.15
N GLY A 264 14.79 -13.39 -4.95
CA GLY A 264 13.73 -14.31 -4.55
C GLY A 264 13.13 -13.99 -3.18
N SER A 265 13.95 -13.65 -2.19
CA SER A 265 13.50 -13.26 -0.86
C SER A 265 12.81 -11.90 -0.86
N LEU A 266 13.28 -10.94 -1.66
CA LEU A 266 12.61 -9.64 -1.82
C LEU A 266 11.24 -9.79 -2.49
N LEU A 267 11.16 -10.58 -3.57
CA LEU A 267 9.90 -10.87 -4.26
C LEU A 267 8.91 -11.62 -3.34
N ARG A 268 9.41 -12.56 -2.54
CA ARG A 268 8.59 -13.29 -1.56
C ARG A 268 8.13 -12.39 -0.43
N ALA A 269 9.01 -11.54 0.12
CA ALA A 269 8.65 -10.55 1.13
C ALA A 269 7.57 -9.59 0.59
N LEU A 270 7.73 -9.11 -0.65
CA LEU A 270 6.71 -8.32 -1.34
C LEU A 270 5.40 -9.10 -1.47
N GLY A 271 5.45 -10.36 -1.90
CA GLY A 271 4.28 -11.25 -1.95
C GLY A 271 3.61 -11.39 -0.58
N LEU A 272 4.36 -11.64 0.48
CA LEU A 272 3.84 -11.74 1.85
C LEU A 272 3.21 -10.42 2.32
N LEU A 273 3.76 -9.27 1.94
CA LEU A 273 3.14 -7.96 2.18
C LEU A 273 1.81 -7.82 1.43
N LEU A 274 1.74 -8.27 0.18
CA LEU A 274 0.49 -8.27 -0.61
C LEU A 274 -0.59 -9.15 0.03
N VAL A 275 -0.23 -10.20 0.79
CA VAL A 275 -1.18 -11.11 1.48
C VAL A 275 -1.41 -10.75 2.94
N ARG A 276 -0.94 -9.58 3.37
CA ARG A 276 -1.09 -9.10 4.74
C ARG A 276 -0.42 -10.03 5.76
N ALA A 277 0.81 -10.46 5.47
CA ALA A 277 1.67 -11.21 6.38
C ALA A 277 2.97 -10.44 6.67
N PRO A 278 2.91 -9.23 7.27
CA PRO A 278 4.08 -8.37 7.45
C PRO A 278 5.15 -8.97 8.36
N GLY A 279 4.76 -9.72 9.40
CA GLY A 279 5.71 -10.44 10.25
C GLY A 279 6.49 -11.51 9.47
N GLU A 280 5.81 -12.23 8.57
CA GLU A 280 6.47 -13.24 7.74
C GLU A 280 7.41 -12.60 6.70
N ALA A 281 7.04 -11.43 6.17
CA ALA A 281 7.89 -10.65 5.28
C ALA A 281 9.15 -10.15 6.02
N ALA A 282 8.98 -9.68 7.27
CA ALA A 282 10.10 -9.26 8.11
C ALA A 282 11.02 -10.45 8.44
N ASP A 283 10.47 -11.61 8.78
CA ASP A 283 11.23 -12.85 9.01
C ASP A 283 12.04 -13.25 7.77
N GLU A 284 11.46 -13.15 6.55
CA GLU A 284 12.13 -13.46 5.28
C GLU A 284 13.32 -12.51 5.01
N VAL A 285 13.15 -11.21 5.26
CA VAL A 285 14.22 -10.20 5.09
C VAL A 285 15.28 -10.33 6.19
N ALA A 286 14.87 -10.56 7.44
CA ALA A 286 15.79 -10.76 8.56
C ALA A 286 16.66 -12.00 8.36
N ALA A 287 16.09 -13.09 7.85
CA ALA A 287 16.82 -14.30 7.49
C ALA A 287 17.91 -14.02 6.45
N LEU A 288 17.54 -13.31 5.38
CA LEU A 288 18.45 -12.91 4.31
C LEU A 288 19.59 -12.04 4.86
N LEU A 289 19.27 -11.01 5.63
CA LEU A 289 20.24 -10.08 6.21
C LEU A 289 21.22 -10.80 7.15
N ASN A 290 20.73 -11.71 8.01
CA ASN A 290 21.59 -12.40 8.96
C ASN A 290 22.74 -13.16 8.27
N ILE A 291 22.45 -13.80 7.13
CA ILE A 291 23.43 -14.56 6.35
C ILE A 291 24.45 -13.64 5.68
N PHE A 292 24.00 -12.56 5.04
CA PHE A 292 24.88 -11.66 4.30
C PHE A 292 25.67 -10.71 5.20
N LEU A 293 25.18 -10.42 6.40
CA LEU A 293 25.92 -9.63 7.40
C LEU A 293 27.01 -10.46 8.11
N HIS A 294 26.93 -11.79 8.09
CA HIS A 294 27.90 -12.69 8.74
C HIS A 294 28.60 -13.66 7.75
N PRO A 295 29.24 -13.16 6.67
CA PRO A 295 29.81 -14.02 5.62
C PRO A 295 30.95 -14.93 6.12
N GLY A 296 31.64 -14.53 7.20
CA GLY A 296 32.72 -15.30 7.81
C GLY A 296 32.30 -16.70 8.26
N ARG A 297 31.04 -16.88 8.71
CA ARG A 297 30.50 -18.19 9.11
C ARG A 297 30.44 -19.14 7.92
N ALA A 298 29.86 -18.68 6.81
CA ALA A 298 29.76 -19.46 5.58
C ALA A 298 31.15 -19.81 5.01
N ILE A 299 32.08 -18.85 4.99
CA ILE A 299 33.44 -19.09 4.46
C ILE A 299 34.19 -20.16 5.29
N ARG A 300 34.12 -20.10 6.63
CA ARG A 300 34.77 -21.08 7.51
C ARG A 300 34.17 -22.47 7.31
N ALA A 301 32.85 -22.58 7.29
CA ALA A 301 32.16 -23.85 7.07
C ALA A 301 32.53 -24.47 5.71
N ARG A 302 32.62 -23.66 4.65
CA ARG A 302 33.07 -24.12 3.33
C ARG A 302 34.48 -24.69 3.34
N ARG A 303 35.41 -24.03 4.03
CA ARG A 303 36.80 -24.49 4.15
C ARG A 303 36.87 -25.81 4.92
N ALA A 304 36.14 -25.93 6.03
CA ALA A 304 36.09 -27.15 6.83
C ALA A 304 35.56 -28.36 6.03
N ARG A 305 34.63 -28.13 5.10
CA ARG A 305 33.98 -29.18 4.29
C ARG A 305 34.72 -29.53 3.00
N ALA A 306 35.73 -28.75 2.60
CA ALA A 306 36.44 -28.99 1.34
C ALA A 306 37.19 -30.33 1.34
N GLY A 307 37.67 -30.78 2.51
CA GLY A 307 38.44 -32.02 2.65
C GLY A 307 37.61 -33.30 2.76
N THR A 308 36.29 -33.22 2.98
CA THR A 308 35.43 -34.40 3.19
C THR A 308 34.64 -34.81 1.94
N ALA A 309 34.75 -34.05 0.85
CA ALA A 309 34.01 -34.32 -0.37
C ALA A 309 34.75 -35.28 -1.29
N GLN A 310 34.10 -36.38 -1.65
CA GLN A 310 34.63 -37.41 -2.56
C GLN A 310 34.05 -37.30 -3.97
N VAL A 311 32.77 -36.93 -4.13
CA VAL A 311 32.11 -36.83 -5.44
C VAL A 311 31.94 -35.37 -5.90
N PRO A 312 31.82 -35.07 -7.21
CA PRO A 312 31.61 -33.71 -7.72
C PRO A 312 30.20 -33.16 -7.47
N HIS A 313 30.03 -31.83 -7.48
CA HIS A 313 28.73 -31.19 -7.19
C HIS A 313 27.65 -31.53 -8.24
N ALA A 314 28.07 -31.97 -9.43
CA ALA A 314 27.18 -32.39 -10.50
C ALA A 314 26.31 -33.59 -10.10
N GLU A 315 26.82 -34.49 -9.26
CA GLU A 315 26.07 -35.68 -8.80
C GLU A 315 25.00 -35.35 -7.77
N VAL A 316 25.12 -34.24 -7.05
CA VAL A 316 24.10 -33.79 -6.09
C VAL A 316 22.98 -33.00 -6.78
N ARG A 317 23.25 -32.41 -7.95
CA ARG A 317 22.30 -31.55 -8.67
C ARG A 317 20.92 -32.20 -8.93
N PRO A 318 20.82 -33.50 -9.33
CA PRO A 318 19.53 -34.15 -9.54
C PRO A 318 18.71 -34.32 -8.26
N LEU A 319 19.34 -34.27 -7.08
CA LEU A 319 18.66 -34.37 -5.79
C LEU A 319 18.05 -33.02 -5.35
N LEU A 320 18.39 -31.92 -6.02
CA LEU A 320 17.88 -30.58 -5.73
C LEU A 320 16.58 -30.30 -6.48
N ALA A 321 15.72 -29.45 -5.90
CA ALA A 321 14.50 -29.05 -6.58
C ALA A 321 14.80 -28.31 -7.90
N PRO A 322 13.93 -28.48 -8.92
CA PRO A 322 14.08 -27.80 -10.19
C PRO A 322 14.12 -26.28 -10.04
N PHE A 323 14.85 -25.61 -10.93
CA PHE A 323 15.03 -24.16 -10.81
C PHE A 323 13.72 -23.37 -11.00
N TRP A 324 12.70 -23.92 -11.65
CA TRP A 324 11.42 -23.22 -11.86
C TRP A 324 10.47 -23.31 -10.66
N LEU A 325 10.66 -24.27 -9.76
CA LEU A 325 9.70 -24.59 -8.70
C LEU A 325 9.37 -23.39 -7.77
N PRO A 326 10.34 -22.59 -7.30
CA PRO A 326 10.03 -21.41 -6.49
C PRO A 326 9.12 -20.38 -7.19
N TYR A 327 9.23 -20.26 -8.52
CA TYR A 327 8.44 -19.30 -9.28
C TYR A 327 7.02 -19.79 -9.52
N ARG A 328 6.83 -21.11 -9.71
CA ARG A 328 5.49 -21.72 -9.74
C ARG A 328 4.75 -21.48 -8.42
N HIS A 329 5.40 -21.75 -7.28
CA HIS A 329 4.82 -21.46 -5.96
C HIS A 329 4.46 -19.98 -5.79
N GLY A 330 5.28 -19.08 -6.35
CA GLY A 330 4.97 -17.65 -6.38
C GLY A 330 3.71 -17.31 -7.19
N LEU A 331 3.51 -17.94 -8.35
CA LEU A 331 2.33 -17.74 -9.19
C LEU A 331 1.06 -18.32 -8.56
N ASP A 332 1.14 -19.54 -8.01
CA ASP A 332 0.03 -20.19 -7.31
C ASP A 332 -0.44 -19.31 -6.14
N TYR A 333 0.51 -18.74 -5.40
CA TYR A 333 0.24 -17.82 -4.32
C TYR A 333 -0.44 -16.52 -4.77
N VAL A 334 0.00 -15.90 -5.88
CA VAL A 334 -0.66 -14.69 -6.44
C VAL A 334 -2.10 -14.98 -6.86
N THR A 335 -2.32 -16.15 -7.45
CA THR A 335 -3.65 -16.59 -7.91
C THR A 335 -4.61 -16.77 -6.73
N ASP A 336 -4.15 -17.39 -5.63
CA ASP A 336 -4.91 -17.54 -4.38
C ASP A 336 -5.33 -16.19 -3.77
N ILE A 337 -4.46 -15.17 -3.84
CA ILE A 337 -4.79 -13.82 -3.37
C ILE A 337 -5.89 -13.20 -4.23
N GLY A 338 -5.77 -13.30 -5.56
CA GLY A 338 -6.77 -12.79 -6.48
C GLY A 338 -8.15 -13.36 -6.16
N ILE A 339 -8.21 -14.67 -5.93
CA ILE A 339 -9.43 -15.38 -5.52
C ILE A 339 -9.93 -14.88 -4.16
N ALA A 340 -9.06 -14.77 -3.15
CA ALA A 340 -9.43 -14.30 -1.81
C ALA A 340 -9.92 -12.85 -1.77
N VAL A 341 -9.31 -11.95 -2.56
CA VAL A 341 -9.74 -10.56 -2.72
C VAL A 341 -11.10 -10.53 -3.42
N GLY A 342 -11.29 -11.32 -4.48
CA GLY A 342 -12.58 -11.49 -5.15
C GLY A 342 -13.68 -11.92 -4.17
N HIS A 343 -13.40 -12.89 -3.30
CA HIS A 343 -14.33 -13.31 -2.26
C HIS A 343 -14.60 -12.24 -1.20
N ALA A 344 -13.60 -11.47 -0.75
CA ALA A 344 -13.82 -10.39 0.21
C ALA A 344 -14.68 -9.25 -0.35
N VAL A 345 -14.50 -8.93 -1.63
CA VAL A 345 -15.36 -7.97 -2.36
C VAL A 345 -16.78 -8.51 -2.46
N ARG A 346 -16.94 -9.81 -2.77
CA ARG A 346 -18.24 -10.48 -2.86
C ARG A 346 -18.96 -10.55 -1.50
N ASP A 347 -18.29 -10.94 -0.43
CA ASP A 347 -18.80 -10.95 0.94
C ASP A 347 -19.26 -9.53 1.37
N GLN A 348 -18.51 -8.51 0.99
CA GLN A 348 -18.88 -7.13 1.29
C GLN A 348 -20.08 -6.65 0.48
N ALA A 349 -20.26 -7.13 -0.75
CA ALA A 349 -21.47 -6.92 -1.55
C ALA A 349 -22.67 -7.68 -0.96
N GLU A 350 -22.48 -8.90 -0.48
CA GLU A 350 -23.52 -9.73 0.15
C GLU A 350 -24.01 -9.18 1.50
N ARG A 351 -23.17 -8.45 2.24
CA ARG A 351 -23.60 -7.73 3.47
C ARG A 351 -24.36 -6.43 3.18
N ARG A 352 -24.43 -5.99 1.92
CA ARG A 352 -25.08 -4.73 1.48
C ARG A 352 -26.40 -4.99 0.74
N ARG A 353 -27.10 -6.09 1.07
CA ARG A 353 -28.39 -6.45 0.46
C ARG A 353 -29.41 -5.32 0.65
N PRO A 354 -30.09 -4.86 -0.42
CA PRO A 354 -31.30 -4.07 -0.28
C PRO A 354 -32.35 -4.87 0.50
N PRO A 355 -33.19 -4.23 1.32
CA PRO A 355 -34.32 -4.91 1.98
C PRO A 355 -35.24 -5.55 0.92
N GLY A 356 -35.57 -6.83 1.09
CA GLY A 356 -36.42 -7.61 0.16
C GLY A 356 -35.68 -8.45 -0.90
N VAL A 357 -34.34 -8.43 -0.93
CA VAL A 357 -33.54 -9.23 -1.88
C VAL A 357 -33.03 -10.51 -1.20
N THR A 358 -33.44 -11.67 -1.73
CA THR A 358 -33.03 -13.01 -1.25
C THR A 358 -31.88 -13.57 -2.10
N ASP A 359 -31.26 -14.68 -1.67
CA ASP A 359 -30.18 -15.34 -2.44
C ASP A 359 -30.64 -15.84 -3.83
N THR A 360 -31.95 -15.95 -4.05
CA THR A 360 -32.54 -16.36 -5.33
C THR A 360 -32.71 -15.23 -6.34
N THR A 361 -32.54 -13.96 -5.96
CA THR A 361 -32.68 -12.82 -6.89
C THR A 361 -31.52 -12.82 -7.89
N PRO A 362 -31.76 -12.81 -9.22
CA PRO A 362 -30.71 -12.76 -10.24
C PRO A 362 -29.80 -11.53 -10.11
N TRP A 363 -28.53 -11.67 -10.49
CA TRP A 363 -27.52 -10.61 -10.34
C TRP A 363 -27.89 -9.29 -11.04
N PHE A 364 -28.56 -9.36 -12.19
CA PHE A 364 -28.98 -8.17 -12.96
C PHE A 364 -30.11 -7.40 -12.27
N GLN A 365 -31.06 -8.08 -11.61
CA GLN A 365 -32.10 -7.43 -10.81
C GLN A 365 -31.49 -6.76 -9.57
N ARG A 366 -30.47 -7.37 -8.95
CA ARG A 366 -29.71 -6.75 -7.85
C ARG A 366 -29.01 -5.46 -8.29
N LEU A 367 -28.49 -5.44 -9.52
CA LEU A 367 -27.84 -4.28 -10.10
C LEU A 367 -28.87 -3.15 -10.37
N LEU A 368 -30.01 -3.47 -10.98
CA LEU A 368 -31.10 -2.51 -11.28
C LEU A 368 -31.72 -1.89 -10.02
N LEU A 369 -31.76 -2.65 -8.92
CA LEU A 369 -32.25 -2.18 -7.62
C LEU A 369 -31.19 -1.38 -6.83
N SER A 370 -29.95 -1.26 -7.33
CA SER A 370 -28.90 -0.52 -6.63
C SER A 370 -29.07 0.99 -6.82
N PRO A 371 -29.23 1.78 -5.75
CA PRO A 371 -29.30 3.25 -5.86
C PRO A 371 -28.04 3.87 -6.46
N THR A 372 -26.89 3.20 -6.33
CA THR A 372 -25.63 3.68 -6.90
C THR A 372 -25.62 3.59 -8.42
N LEU A 373 -26.30 2.59 -9.01
CA LEU A 373 -26.42 2.49 -10.47
C LEU A 373 -27.17 3.71 -11.02
N TRP A 374 -28.29 4.05 -10.41
CA TRP A 374 -29.10 5.20 -10.82
C TRP A 374 -28.36 6.53 -10.65
N ALA A 375 -27.59 6.69 -9.57
CA ALA A 375 -26.70 7.85 -9.41
C ALA A 375 -25.64 7.93 -10.53
N THR A 376 -25.06 6.79 -10.93
CA THR A 376 -24.12 6.72 -12.06
C THR A 376 -24.79 7.03 -13.40
N LEU A 377 -25.99 6.49 -13.65
CA LEU A 377 -26.76 6.80 -14.87
C LEU A 377 -27.12 8.29 -14.94
N LEU A 378 -27.56 8.87 -13.82
CA LEU A 378 -27.85 10.30 -13.74
C LEU A 378 -26.60 11.13 -14.04
N ALA A 379 -25.44 10.75 -13.50
CA ALA A 379 -24.19 11.43 -13.76
C ALA A 379 -23.73 11.32 -15.22
N LEU A 380 -23.96 10.17 -15.86
CA LEU A 380 -23.72 10.00 -17.30
C LEU A 380 -24.62 10.90 -18.16
N VAL A 381 -25.88 11.06 -17.79
CA VAL A 381 -26.83 11.93 -18.51
C VAL A 381 -26.49 13.41 -18.28
N ALA A 382 -26.29 13.82 -17.02
CA ALA A 382 -26.03 15.21 -16.68
C ALA A 382 -24.61 15.67 -17.09
N GLY A 383 -23.62 14.77 -17.04
CA GLY A 383 -22.22 15.04 -17.38
C GLY A 383 -21.81 14.63 -18.79
N HIS A 384 -22.75 14.32 -19.69
CA HIS A 384 -22.43 13.86 -21.04
C HIS A 384 -21.58 14.88 -21.83
N SER A 385 -21.76 16.17 -21.57
CA SER A 385 -20.98 17.27 -22.16
C SER A 385 -19.49 17.23 -21.76
N TYR A 386 -19.16 16.52 -20.69
CA TYR A 386 -17.78 16.37 -20.20
C TYR A 386 -17.08 15.12 -20.73
N LEU A 387 -17.62 14.37 -21.70
CA LEU A 387 -17.03 13.10 -22.16
C LEU A 387 -16.45 13.12 -23.58
N PHE A 388 -16.93 14.01 -24.45
CA PHE A 388 -16.58 14.00 -25.89
C PHE A 388 -16.12 15.38 -26.36
N GLY A 389 -15.14 15.43 -27.28
CA GLY A 389 -14.75 16.68 -27.97
C GLY A 389 -13.34 17.24 -27.70
N GLY A 390 -12.42 16.47 -27.12
CA GLY A 390 -11.05 16.93 -26.78
C GLY A 390 -10.82 17.09 -25.27
N PRO A 391 -9.65 17.59 -24.83
CA PRO A 391 -9.29 17.65 -23.42
C PRO A 391 -10.19 18.61 -22.65
N LEU A 392 -10.64 18.20 -21.46
CA LEU A 392 -11.42 19.05 -20.56
C LEU A 392 -10.51 20.11 -19.91
N HIS A 393 -10.84 21.39 -20.08
CA HIS A 393 -10.17 22.50 -19.42
C HIS A 393 -11.12 23.69 -19.21
N GLY A 394 -10.71 24.68 -18.42
CA GLY A 394 -11.49 25.89 -18.16
C GLY A 394 -11.73 26.14 -16.68
N GLY A 395 -12.07 27.40 -16.35
CA GLY A 395 -12.18 27.85 -14.96
C GLY A 395 -10.87 27.66 -14.17
N ALA A 396 -10.91 26.79 -13.17
CA ALA A 396 -9.78 26.43 -12.32
C ALA A 396 -8.95 25.23 -12.84
N LEU A 397 -9.36 24.60 -13.94
CA LEU A 397 -8.72 23.41 -14.52
C LEU A 397 -7.87 23.77 -15.75
N LEU A 398 -6.57 23.45 -15.70
CA LEU A 398 -5.68 23.52 -16.87
C LEU A 398 -5.82 22.29 -17.77
N PRO A 399 -5.46 22.38 -19.07
CA PRO A 399 -5.48 21.25 -19.97
C PRO A 399 -4.59 20.10 -19.47
N VAL A 400 -5.07 18.88 -19.63
CA VAL A 400 -4.39 17.66 -19.21
C VAL A 400 -3.21 17.37 -20.16
N PRO A 401 -2.05 16.90 -19.66
CA PRO A 401 -0.93 16.54 -20.54
C PRO A 401 -1.23 15.30 -21.39
N ASP A 402 -0.59 15.20 -22.56
CA ASP A 402 -0.72 14.06 -23.50
C ASP A 402 -0.26 12.71 -22.93
N GLY A 403 0.53 12.72 -21.85
CA GLY A 403 1.09 11.51 -21.26
C GLY A 403 1.44 11.66 -19.79
N VAL A 404 1.40 10.54 -19.08
CA VAL A 404 1.65 10.40 -17.64
C VAL A 404 3.10 10.68 -17.28
N GLY A 405 4.01 10.52 -18.26
CA GLY A 405 5.41 10.90 -18.12
C GLY A 405 5.60 12.36 -17.68
N HIS A 406 4.70 13.26 -18.09
CA HIS A 406 4.72 14.66 -17.63
C HIS A 406 4.51 14.77 -16.13
N TRP A 407 3.48 14.11 -15.57
CA TRP A 407 3.22 14.13 -14.13
C TRP A 407 4.32 13.46 -13.31
N TRP A 408 4.86 12.32 -13.76
CA TRP A 408 6.00 11.69 -13.10
C TRP A 408 7.24 12.59 -13.12
N LYS A 409 7.49 13.28 -14.23
CA LYS A 409 8.59 14.23 -14.36
C LYS A 409 8.37 15.42 -13.43
N THR A 410 7.24 16.13 -13.49
CA THR A 410 6.98 17.32 -12.67
C THR A 410 6.97 17.01 -11.17
N TRP A 411 6.46 15.85 -10.77
CA TRP A 411 6.47 15.43 -9.36
C TRP A 411 7.87 14.99 -8.89
N GLY A 412 8.52 14.10 -9.64
CA GLY A 412 9.74 13.39 -9.22
C GLY A 412 11.06 14.06 -9.61
N SER A 413 11.07 15.01 -10.54
CA SER A 413 12.31 15.68 -10.94
C SER A 413 12.88 16.52 -9.80
N TRP A 414 14.20 16.68 -9.76
CA TRP A 414 14.85 17.57 -8.80
C TRP A 414 14.93 19.02 -9.30
N ARG A 415 14.61 19.24 -10.58
CA ARG A 415 14.55 20.52 -11.29
C ARG A 415 13.37 20.48 -12.26
N THR A 416 12.61 21.57 -12.32
CA THR A 416 11.52 21.70 -13.29
C THR A 416 11.82 22.87 -14.21
N ASP A 417 11.92 22.58 -15.51
CA ASP A 417 12.15 23.59 -16.55
C ASP A 417 10.80 24.26 -16.93
N LEU A 418 10.17 24.91 -15.95
CA LEU A 418 8.97 25.74 -16.13
C LEU A 418 9.35 27.21 -15.92
N GLY A 419 8.76 28.13 -16.68
CA GLY A 419 9.02 29.57 -16.55
C GLY A 419 10.51 29.92 -16.74
N THR A 420 11.10 30.64 -15.79
CA THR A 420 12.54 30.97 -15.74
C THR A 420 13.38 29.90 -15.03
N GLY A 421 12.81 28.72 -14.77
CA GLY A 421 13.40 27.64 -13.97
C GLY A 421 12.85 27.65 -12.54
N SER A 422 12.56 26.46 -11.99
CA SER A 422 11.99 26.33 -10.64
C SER A 422 12.66 25.21 -9.83
N ASP A 423 12.96 25.52 -8.56
CA ASP A 423 13.34 24.55 -7.52
C ASP A 423 12.12 24.05 -6.71
N ALA A 424 10.94 24.61 -6.96
CA ALA A 424 9.73 24.26 -6.24
C ALA A 424 9.32 22.80 -6.51
N PRO A 425 8.80 22.09 -5.49
CA PRO A 425 8.31 20.74 -5.68
C PRO A 425 7.06 20.72 -6.57
N GLY A 426 6.87 19.59 -7.25
CA GLY A 426 5.59 19.31 -7.90
C GLY A 426 4.46 19.27 -6.88
N PRO A 427 3.22 19.68 -7.24
CA PRO A 427 2.09 19.63 -6.34
C PRO A 427 1.80 18.19 -5.85
N ALA A 428 1.33 18.07 -4.62
CA ALA A 428 1.10 16.79 -3.96
C ALA A 428 0.08 15.90 -4.69
N TYR A 429 -0.96 16.49 -5.30
CA TYR A 429 -2.00 15.76 -6.03
C TYR A 429 -1.50 15.01 -7.28
N LEU A 430 -0.31 15.32 -7.79
CA LEU A 430 0.22 14.67 -8.99
C LEU A 430 0.57 13.21 -8.77
N LEU A 431 1.03 12.81 -7.58
CA LEU A 431 1.38 11.42 -7.33
C LEU A 431 0.15 10.48 -7.45
N PRO A 432 -0.98 10.75 -6.76
CA PRO A 432 -2.21 9.99 -6.98
C PRO A 432 -2.66 9.96 -8.45
N LEU A 433 -2.62 11.10 -9.15
CA LEU A 433 -3.03 11.17 -10.56
C LEU A 433 -2.09 10.34 -11.46
N ALA A 434 -0.78 10.44 -11.26
CA ALA A 434 0.22 9.69 -12.03
C ALA A 434 0.09 8.18 -11.82
N VAL A 435 -0.15 7.72 -10.59
CA VAL A 435 -0.38 6.30 -10.29
C VAL A 435 -1.62 5.79 -11.00
N VAL A 436 -2.76 6.49 -10.88
CA VAL A 436 -4.02 6.07 -11.52
C VAL A 436 -3.90 6.11 -13.05
N ALA A 437 -3.23 7.11 -13.60
CA ALA A 437 -3.04 7.23 -15.04
C ALA A 437 -2.05 6.19 -15.62
N THR A 438 -1.08 5.74 -14.81
CA THR A 438 -0.21 4.61 -15.17
C THR A 438 -1.04 3.31 -15.26
N LEU A 439 -2.02 3.12 -14.36
CA LEU A 439 -2.93 1.97 -14.37
C LEU A 439 -3.93 1.98 -15.53
N THR A 440 -4.26 3.17 -16.07
CA THR A 440 -5.11 3.32 -17.26
C THR A 440 -4.31 3.33 -18.57
N PHE A 441 -3.11 2.74 -18.58
CA PHE A 441 -2.28 2.59 -19.77
C PHE A 441 -1.90 3.92 -20.45
N ASN A 442 -1.49 4.92 -19.66
CA ASN A 442 -1.02 6.22 -20.13
C ASN A 442 -2.13 7.13 -20.73
N HIS A 443 -3.34 7.06 -20.17
CA HIS A 443 -4.48 7.93 -20.55
C HIS A 443 -4.86 8.91 -19.41
N PRO A 444 -4.08 9.99 -19.19
CA PRO A 444 -4.35 10.97 -18.14
C PRO A 444 -5.65 11.75 -18.35
N GLU A 445 -6.06 12.02 -19.60
CA GLU A 445 -7.33 12.69 -19.93
C GLU A 445 -8.53 11.90 -19.38
N LEU A 446 -8.55 10.59 -19.64
CA LEU A 446 -9.58 9.69 -19.16
C LEU A 446 -9.66 9.69 -17.62
N VAL A 447 -8.53 9.84 -16.91
CA VAL A 447 -8.54 9.92 -15.44
C VAL A 447 -9.26 11.18 -14.97
N VAL A 448 -8.96 12.34 -15.55
CA VAL A 448 -9.61 13.61 -15.18
C VAL A 448 -11.10 13.57 -15.54
N ASP A 449 -11.44 13.08 -16.72
CA ASP A 449 -12.83 12.91 -17.16
C ASP A 449 -13.63 12.02 -16.20
N LEU A 450 -13.06 10.88 -15.81
CA LEU A 450 -13.68 9.98 -14.85
C LEU A 450 -13.79 10.59 -13.45
N ILE A 451 -12.83 11.43 -13.02
CA ILE A 451 -12.92 12.13 -11.72
C ILE A 451 -14.16 13.03 -11.71
N PHE A 452 -14.34 13.89 -12.72
CA PHE A 452 -15.49 14.81 -12.76
C PHE A 452 -16.81 14.07 -12.99
N LEU A 453 -16.83 13.05 -13.86
CA LEU A 453 -18.02 12.25 -14.15
C LEU A 453 -18.47 11.41 -12.94
N LEU A 454 -17.52 10.74 -12.28
CA LEU A 454 -17.82 9.80 -11.19
C LEU A 454 -17.80 10.47 -9.81
N ALA A 455 -17.51 11.77 -9.71
CA ALA A 455 -17.51 12.49 -8.43
C ALA A 455 -18.84 12.35 -7.67
N VAL A 456 -19.96 12.67 -8.32
CA VAL A 456 -21.30 12.59 -7.72
C VAL A 456 -21.66 11.16 -7.32
N PRO A 457 -21.52 10.13 -8.20
CA PRO A 457 -21.73 8.73 -7.82
C PRO A 457 -20.82 8.24 -6.69
N ALA A 458 -19.54 8.63 -6.68
CA ALA A 458 -18.58 8.23 -5.66
C ALA A 458 -18.90 8.87 -4.31
N ALA A 459 -19.23 10.17 -4.30
CA ALA A 459 -19.71 10.90 -3.13
C ALA A 459 -21.00 10.28 -2.58
N PHE A 460 -21.97 9.98 -3.46
CA PHE A 460 -23.22 9.31 -3.10
C PHE A 460 -22.97 7.92 -2.49
N ALA A 461 -22.17 7.06 -3.14
CA ALA A 461 -21.89 5.71 -2.68
C ALA A 461 -21.14 5.70 -1.33
N GLY A 462 -20.18 6.62 -1.18
CA GLY A 462 -19.46 6.83 0.07
C GLY A 462 -20.38 7.28 1.19
N ALA A 463 -21.20 8.31 0.95
CA ALA A 463 -22.15 8.85 1.90
C ALA A 463 -23.20 7.81 2.30
N LEU A 464 -23.75 7.06 1.35
CA LEU A 464 -24.70 5.98 1.62
C LEU A 464 -24.08 4.90 2.53
N GLY A 465 -22.82 4.53 2.26
CA GLY A 465 -22.08 3.58 3.07
C GLY A 465 -21.76 4.07 4.48
N LEU A 466 -21.51 5.37 4.64
CA LEU A 466 -21.30 6.03 5.93
C LEU A 466 -22.61 6.12 6.72
N LEU A 467 -23.67 6.67 6.12
CA LEU A 467 -24.95 6.90 6.77
C LEU A 467 -25.59 5.58 7.22
N ARG A 468 -25.54 4.52 6.40
CA ARG A 468 -26.00 3.17 6.79
C ARG A 468 -25.23 2.56 7.97
N ARG A 469 -24.03 3.05 8.29
CA ARG A 469 -23.28 2.60 9.48
C ARG A 469 -23.74 3.28 10.77
N ILE A 470 -24.31 4.48 10.67
CA ILE A 470 -24.68 5.31 11.83
C ILE A 470 -26.19 5.34 12.09
N SER A 471 -27.01 4.90 11.14
CA SER A 471 -28.47 4.80 11.25
C SER A 471 -28.98 3.37 10.97
N VAL A 472 -30.17 3.06 11.47
CA VAL A 472 -30.83 1.75 11.34
C VAL A 472 -31.84 1.71 10.18
N GLY A 473 -32.47 2.84 9.84
CA GLY A 473 -33.43 2.96 8.74
C GLY A 473 -32.82 2.98 7.33
N ASN A 474 -33.65 2.72 6.31
CA ASN A 474 -33.22 2.70 4.91
C ASN A 474 -33.44 4.04 4.17
N VAL A 475 -34.42 4.83 4.59
CA VAL A 475 -34.83 6.07 3.90
C VAL A 475 -33.89 7.23 4.21
N ALA A 476 -33.56 7.45 5.50
CA ALA A 476 -32.70 8.56 5.91
C ALA A 476 -31.27 8.48 5.31
N PRO A 477 -30.60 7.30 5.23
CA PRO A 477 -29.33 7.17 4.51
C PRO A 477 -29.41 7.43 3.03
N LEU A 478 -30.50 7.00 2.38
CA LEU A 478 -30.69 7.21 0.95
C LEU A 478 -30.88 8.70 0.64
N TRP A 479 -31.74 9.36 1.43
CA TRP A 479 -31.93 10.80 1.37
C TRP A 479 -30.61 11.54 1.60
N GLY A 480 -29.91 11.26 2.71
CA GLY A 480 -28.68 11.98 3.03
C GLY A 480 -27.57 11.76 2.00
N ALA A 481 -27.48 10.57 1.41
CA ALA A 481 -26.55 10.30 0.32
C ALA A 481 -26.90 11.07 -0.96
N ALA A 482 -28.19 11.12 -1.33
CA ALA A 482 -28.66 11.88 -2.49
C ALA A 482 -28.40 13.37 -2.31
N THR A 483 -28.75 13.93 -1.15
CA THR A 483 -28.51 15.33 -0.80
C THR A 483 -27.03 15.67 -0.78
N TYR A 484 -26.16 14.78 -0.29
CA TYR A 484 -24.72 14.99 -0.28
C TYR A 484 -24.12 15.03 -1.70
N GLY A 485 -24.52 14.10 -2.57
CA GLY A 485 -24.05 14.06 -3.96
C GLY A 485 -24.52 15.25 -4.80
N LEU A 486 -25.56 15.96 -4.37
CA LEU A 486 -26.19 17.08 -5.09
C LEU A 486 -26.03 18.43 -4.36
N LEU A 487 -25.02 18.56 -3.50
CA LEU A 487 -24.76 19.81 -2.78
C LEU A 487 -24.48 20.98 -3.76
N PRO A 488 -25.04 22.18 -3.50
CA PRO A 488 -24.78 23.38 -4.32
C PRO A 488 -23.28 23.65 -4.52
N VAL A 489 -22.48 23.62 -3.45
CA VAL A 489 -21.01 23.77 -3.50
C VAL A 489 -20.34 22.71 -4.38
N LEU A 490 -20.82 21.46 -4.40
CA LEU A 490 -20.25 20.41 -5.24
C LEU A 490 -20.58 20.66 -6.71
N SER A 491 -21.80 21.10 -7.03
CA SER A 491 -22.16 21.47 -8.39
C SER A 491 -21.34 22.65 -8.91
N GLY A 492 -21.09 23.67 -8.06
CA GLY A 492 -20.20 24.78 -8.37
C GLY A 492 -18.75 24.33 -8.55
N ALA A 493 -18.26 23.42 -7.71
CA ALA A 493 -16.90 22.86 -7.82
C ALA A 493 -16.69 22.13 -9.15
N VAL A 494 -17.66 21.28 -9.54
CA VAL A 494 -17.66 20.57 -10.81
C VAL A 494 -17.70 21.58 -11.95
N GLY A 495 -18.68 22.48 -11.99
CA GLY A 495 -18.82 23.47 -13.07
C GLY A 495 -17.62 24.41 -13.24
N GLN A 496 -16.92 24.75 -12.15
CA GLN A 496 -15.74 25.62 -12.18
C GLN A 496 -14.41 24.89 -12.43
N GLY A 497 -14.41 23.55 -12.56
CA GLY A 497 -13.18 22.78 -12.78
C GLY A 497 -12.28 22.66 -11.54
N ARG A 498 -12.86 22.75 -10.33
CA ARG A 498 -12.10 22.70 -9.06
C ARG A 498 -11.82 21.26 -8.63
N ILE A 499 -10.80 20.65 -9.21
CA ILE A 499 -10.43 19.24 -8.99
C ILE A 499 -10.22 18.92 -7.49
N GLY A 500 -9.66 19.86 -6.72
CA GLY A 500 -9.45 19.75 -5.27
C GLY A 500 -10.73 19.37 -4.52
N ALA A 501 -11.73 20.24 -4.54
CA ALA A 501 -13.00 19.98 -3.86
C ALA A 501 -13.82 18.83 -4.46
N VAL A 502 -13.73 18.58 -5.76
CA VAL A 502 -14.41 17.44 -6.41
C VAL A 502 -13.89 16.11 -5.85
N VAL A 503 -12.57 15.93 -5.81
CA VAL A 503 -11.95 14.74 -5.19
C VAL A 503 -12.20 14.73 -3.68
N GLY A 504 -12.14 15.90 -3.03
CA GLY A 504 -12.43 16.05 -1.62
C GLY A 504 -13.82 15.54 -1.21
N ALA A 505 -14.85 15.90 -1.98
CA ALA A 505 -16.22 15.40 -1.77
C ALA A 505 -16.35 13.89 -2.01
N ALA A 506 -15.64 13.35 -3.00
CA ALA A 506 -15.66 11.92 -3.27
C ALA A 506 -14.98 11.10 -2.16
N VAL A 507 -13.85 11.59 -1.60
CA VAL A 507 -13.04 10.88 -0.60
C VAL A 507 -13.58 11.04 0.82
N LEU A 508 -14.17 12.20 1.16
CA LEU A 508 -14.57 12.56 2.53
C LEU A 508 -15.46 11.49 3.22
N PRO A 509 -16.53 10.96 2.61
CA PRO A 509 -17.36 9.97 3.29
C PRO A 509 -16.61 8.67 3.63
N TRP A 510 -15.64 8.27 2.81
CA TRP A 510 -14.82 7.08 3.05
C TRP A 510 -13.82 7.31 4.18
N LEU A 511 -13.25 8.51 4.25
CA LEU A 511 -12.37 8.93 5.34
C LEU A 511 -13.13 8.91 6.68
N VAL A 512 -14.31 9.54 6.74
CA VAL A 512 -15.14 9.55 7.95
C VAL A 512 -15.56 8.12 8.33
N ARG A 513 -15.94 7.30 7.35
CA ARG A 513 -16.29 5.90 7.59
C ARG A 513 -15.14 5.10 8.19
N ALA A 514 -13.91 5.32 7.73
CA ALA A 514 -12.72 4.74 8.33
C ALA A 514 -12.52 5.28 9.75
N ALA A 515 -12.68 6.59 9.97
CA ALA A 515 -12.51 7.21 11.28
C ALA A 515 -13.47 6.65 12.36
N LEU A 516 -14.68 6.20 12.00
CA LEU A 516 -15.60 5.54 12.93
C LEU A 516 -14.99 4.29 13.61
N ASP A 517 -14.09 3.57 12.92
CA ASP A 517 -13.43 2.38 13.47
C ASP A 517 -12.28 2.72 14.44
N LEU A 518 -11.91 4.01 14.61
CA LEU A 518 -10.97 4.47 15.64
C LEU A 518 -11.54 4.35 17.06
N GLY A 519 -12.87 4.34 17.20
CA GLY A 519 -13.55 4.11 18.47
C GLY A 519 -13.65 2.64 18.87
N ALA A 520 -13.14 1.70 18.05
CA ALA A 520 -13.25 0.27 18.32
C ALA A 520 -12.50 -0.15 19.59
N GLU A 521 -13.07 -1.09 20.36
CA GLU A 521 -12.45 -1.65 21.57
C GLU A 521 -11.21 -2.51 21.25
N GLU A 522 -11.27 -3.29 20.16
CA GLU A 522 -10.16 -4.14 19.70
C GLU A 522 -8.93 -3.30 19.25
N PRO A 523 -7.76 -3.42 19.92
CA PRO A 523 -6.57 -2.62 19.60
C PRO A 523 -6.08 -2.79 18.15
N VAL A 524 -6.09 -4.02 17.64
CA VAL A 524 -5.65 -4.33 16.26
C VAL A 524 -6.55 -3.66 15.22
N ARG A 525 -7.87 -3.66 15.46
CA ARG A 525 -8.84 -3.01 14.55
C ARG A 525 -8.67 -1.50 14.57
N ARG A 526 -8.45 -0.92 15.76
CA ARG A 526 -8.19 0.52 15.97
C ARG A 526 -6.90 0.96 15.27
N TRP A 527 -5.79 0.25 15.51
CA TRP A 527 -4.49 0.52 14.89
C TRP A 527 -4.59 0.54 13.36
N ARG A 528 -5.19 -0.49 12.76
CA ARG A 528 -5.41 -0.55 11.31
C ARG A 528 -6.30 0.57 10.80
N SER A 529 -7.29 0.97 11.60
CA SER A 529 -8.15 2.10 11.28
C SER A 529 -7.38 3.42 11.22
N ALA A 530 -6.42 3.63 12.11
CA ALA A 530 -5.53 4.79 12.08
C ALA A 530 -4.74 4.87 10.77
N TRP A 531 -4.18 3.75 10.31
CA TRP A 531 -3.48 3.69 9.01
C TRP A 531 -4.41 3.91 7.81
N ARG A 532 -5.66 3.42 7.85
CA ARG A 532 -6.67 3.72 6.82
C ARG A 532 -7.03 5.21 6.78
N VAL A 533 -7.21 5.81 7.94
CA VAL A 533 -7.49 7.25 8.05
C VAL A 533 -6.29 8.04 7.56
N ALA A 534 -5.06 7.69 7.94
CA ALA A 534 -3.86 8.35 7.44
C ALA A 534 -3.71 8.23 5.92
N LEU A 535 -3.99 7.06 5.33
CA LEU A 535 -3.97 6.85 3.88
C LEU A 535 -5.00 7.74 3.15
N LEU A 536 -6.26 7.73 3.60
CA LEU A 536 -7.33 8.53 3.00
C LEU A 536 -7.15 10.03 3.28
N ALA A 537 -6.58 10.40 4.43
CA ALA A 537 -6.24 11.76 4.79
C ALA A 537 -5.09 12.27 3.94
N GLY A 538 -4.04 11.47 3.70
CA GLY A 538 -2.96 11.80 2.79
C GLY A 538 -3.46 12.01 1.36
N LEU A 539 -4.36 11.15 0.89
CA LEU A 539 -5.03 11.33 -0.40
C LEU A 539 -5.82 12.64 -0.43
N LEU A 540 -6.65 12.89 0.58
CA LEU A 540 -7.44 14.11 0.67
C LEU A 540 -6.58 15.36 0.74
N ILE A 541 -5.53 15.38 1.57
CA ILE A 541 -4.61 16.50 1.77
C ILE A 541 -3.78 16.78 0.51
N SER A 542 -3.49 15.76 -0.29
CA SER A 542 -2.80 15.94 -1.58
C SER A 542 -3.59 16.88 -2.51
N PHE A 543 -4.92 16.83 -2.46
CA PHE A 543 -5.83 17.66 -3.25
C PHE A 543 -6.37 18.87 -2.48
N VAL A 544 -6.53 18.75 -1.17
CA VAL A 544 -7.11 19.77 -0.29
C VAL A 544 -6.28 19.90 1.00
N PRO A 545 -5.16 20.63 0.94
CA PRO A 545 -4.31 20.89 2.10
C PRO A 545 -5.03 21.45 3.34
N PRO A 546 -6.06 22.32 3.22
CA PRO A 546 -6.81 22.83 4.38
C PRO A 546 -7.43 21.74 5.27
N ALA A 547 -7.67 20.53 4.74
CA ALA A 547 -8.20 19.41 5.49
C ALA A 547 -7.28 18.99 6.65
N TRP A 548 -5.96 19.20 6.53
CA TRP A 548 -5.00 18.89 7.59
C TRP A 548 -5.23 19.73 8.84
N LEU A 549 -5.55 21.03 8.68
CA LEU A 549 -5.85 21.92 9.81
C LEU A 549 -7.06 21.45 10.60
N VAL A 550 -8.10 20.96 9.90
CA VAL A 550 -9.28 20.38 10.56
C VAL A 550 -8.91 19.12 11.33
N LEU A 551 -8.09 18.22 10.76
CA LEU A 551 -7.63 17.01 11.45
C LEU A 551 -6.83 17.33 12.71
N VAL A 552 -5.95 18.34 12.65
CA VAL A 552 -5.17 18.80 13.81
C VAL A 552 -6.09 19.37 14.89
N LEU A 553 -7.07 20.20 14.54
CA LEU A 553 -8.04 20.73 15.50
C LEU A 553 -8.86 19.62 16.16
N LEU A 554 -9.27 18.60 15.41
CA LEU A 554 -9.99 17.44 15.94
C LEU A 554 -9.11 16.59 16.86
N ALA A 555 -7.85 16.36 16.50
CA ALA A 555 -6.89 15.65 17.34
C ALA A 555 -6.60 16.44 18.63
N LEU A 556 -6.43 17.76 18.55
CA LEU A 556 -6.24 18.63 19.71
C LEU A 556 -7.47 18.61 20.61
N PHE A 557 -8.68 18.70 20.05
CA PHE A 557 -9.92 18.57 20.81
C PHE A 557 -10.01 17.21 21.53
N ALA A 558 -9.62 16.12 20.86
CA ALA A 558 -9.59 14.80 21.48
C ALA A 558 -8.57 14.71 22.63
N VAL A 559 -7.42 15.37 22.52
CA VAL A 559 -6.40 15.45 23.57
C VAL A 559 -6.89 16.27 24.76
N VAL A 560 -7.37 17.49 24.51
CA VAL A 560 -7.86 18.43 25.55
C VAL A 560 -9.11 17.89 26.25
N GLY A 561 -10.01 17.25 25.49
CA GLY A 561 -11.23 16.65 26.02
C GLY A 561 -11.05 15.31 26.75
N GLY A 562 -9.81 14.81 26.90
CA GLY A 562 -9.52 13.54 27.57
C GLY A 562 -9.85 12.28 26.76
N PHE A 563 -10.32 12.41 25.52
CA PHE A 563 -10.67 11.29 24.64
C PHE A 563 -9.46 10.57 24.00
N ALA A 564 -8.25 11.09 24.24
CA ALA A 564 -6.98 10.58 23.70
C ALA A 564 -6.28 9.54 24.60
N GLU A 565 -6.79 9.28 25.80
CA GLU A 565 -6.17 8.35 26.75
C GLU A 565 -6.11 6.92 26.17
N GLY A 566 -4.92 6.32 26.15
CA GLY A 566 -4.67 5.03 25.50
C GLY A 566 -4.77 5.04 23.95
N ARG A 567 -4.80 6.22 23.30
CA ARG A 567 -4.96 6.38 21.84
C ARG A 567 -3.96 7.37 21.20
N LYS A 568 -2.93 7.77 21.95
CA LYS A 568 -1.91 8.72 21.50
C LYS A 568 -1.19 8.30 20.20
N PRO A 569 -0.76 7.02 20.01
CA PRO A 569 -0.03 6.67 18.80
C PRO A 569 -0.94 6.70 17.56
N GLU A 570 -2.23 6.37 17.67
CA GLU A 570 -3.19 6.51 16.58
C GLU A 570 -3.43 7.97 16.20
N LEU A 571 -3.53 8.87 17.19
CA LEU A 571 -3.66 10.31 16.94
C LEU A 571 -2.41 10.88 16.24
N LEU A 572 -1.20 10.41 16.61
CA LEU A 572 0.04 10.77 15.92
C LEU A 572 0.05 10.24 14.47
N ILE A 573 -0.43 9.01 14.24
CA ILE A 573 -0.52 8.44 12.90
C ILE A 573 -1.43 9.29 12.01
N ILE A 574 -2.64 9.61 12.45
CA ILE A 574 -3.60 10.35 11.62
C ILE A 574 -3.21 11.81 11.35
N THR A 575 -2.30 12.38 12.14
CA THR A 575 -1.87 13.79 12.00
C THR A 575 -0.52 13.93 11.31
N LEU A 576 0.47 13.08 11.64
CA LEU A 576 1.83 13.18 11.11
C LEU A 576 2.03 12.40 9.83
N VAL A 577 1.43 11.20 9.69
CA VAL A 577 1.65 10.37 8.50
C VAL A 577 1.15 11.06 7.22
N PRO A 578 -0.01 11.75 7.20
CA PRO A 578 -0.41 12.50 6.00
C PRO A 578 0.61 13.55 5.53
N LEU A 579 1.39 14.16 6.44
CA LEU A 579 2.48 15.07 6.09
C LEU A 579 3.62 14.34 5.38
N VAL A 580 3.96 13.13 5.84
CA VAL A 580 4.94 12.25 5.20
C VAL A 580 4.48 11.82 3.81
N LEU A 581 3.17 11.65 3.60
CA LEU A 581 2.59 11.28 2.30
C LEU A 581 2.64 12.41 1.27
N VAL A 582 2.97 13.64 1.68
CA VAL A 582 3.12 14.81 0.80
C VAL A 582 4.51 15.45 0.89
N LEU A 583 5.52 14.70 1.38
CA LEU A 583 6.77 15.23 1.93
C LEU A 583 7.62 16.15 1.01
N PRO A 584 7.74 15.94 -0.31
CA PRO A 584 8.43 16.93 -1.16
C PRO A 584 7.70 18.27 -1.20
N TRP A 585 6.37 18.23 -1.31
CA TRP A 585 5.52 19.42 -1.38
C TRP A 585 5.44 20.14 -0.04
N ALA A 586 5.24 19.41 1.06
CA ALA A 586 5.18 20.00 2.41
C ALA A 586 6.44 20.80 2.76
N ILE A 587 7.62 20.32 2.36
CA ILE A 587 8.88 21.04 2.60
C ILE A 587 8.97 22.30 1.72
N GLY A 588 8.56 22.24 0.45
CA GLY A 588 8.54 23.42 -0.41
C GLY A 588 7.59 24.51 0.07
N THR A 589 6.47 24.14 0.68
CA THR A 589 5.52 25.12 1.24
C THR A 589 6.01 25.84 2.51
N LEU A 590 7.16 25.44 3.10
CA LEU A 590 7.73 26.16 4.24
C LEU A 590 8.11 27.61 3.91
N ARG A 591 8.41 27.90 2.64
CA ARG A 591 8.67 29.27 2.14
C ARG A 591 7.38 30.05 1.85
N ALA A 592 6.25 29.36 1.68
CA ALA A 592 4.96 29.93 1.32
C ALA A 592 3.83 29.21 2.09
N PRO A 593 3.67 29.44 3.41
CA PRO A 593 2.72 28.70 4.24
C PRO A 593 1.26 28.88 3.81
N GLY A 594 0.95 29.97 3.11
CA GLY A 594 -0.37 30.21 2.51
C GLY A 594 -0.81 29.09 1.54
N ALA A 595 0.11 28.31 0.98
CA ALA A 595 -0.19 27.16 0.13
C ALA A 595 -1.00 26.06 0.85
N TRP A 596 -0.93 25.97 2.18
CA TRP A 596 -1.76 25.06 2.97
C TRP A 596 -3.23 25.47 3.04
N LEU A 597 -3.56 26.70 2.60
CA LEU A 597 -4.92 27.21 2.57
C LEU A 597 -5.56 27.07 1.18
N VAL A 598 -4.78 26.72 0.15
CA VAL A 598 -5.21 26.67 -1.25
C VAL A 598 -5.42 25.22 -1.68
N GLU A 599 -6.51 24.95 -2.39
CA GLU A 599 -6.80 23.61 -2.95
C GLU A 599 -6.00 23.35 -4.24
N GLY A 600 -5.94 22.08 -4.65
CA GLY A 600 -5.31 21.67 -5.90
C GLY A 600 -6.05 22.20 -7.12
N GLY A 601 -5.27 22.69 -8.10
CA GLY A 601 -5.73 23.37 -9.29
C GLY A 601 -5.21 24.82 -9.33
N ARG A 602 -5.68 25.59 -10.32
CA ARG A 602 -5.15 26.93 -10.59
C ARG A 602 -5.50 27.90 -9.45
N ALA A 603 -4.49 28.33 -8.70
CA ALA A 603 -4.64 29.33 -7.64
C ALA A 603 -5.14 30.69 -8.19
N ALA A 604 -5.82 31.47 -7.34
CA ALA A 604 -6.43 32.77 -7.67
C ALA A 604 -7.42 32.77 -8.87
N SER A 605 -7.81 31.61 -9.40
CA SER A 605 -8.81 31.51 -10.45
C SER A 605 -10.22 31.76 -9.91
N LEU A 606 -11.02 32.50 -10.67
CA LEU A 606 -12.43 32.80 -10.37
C LEU A 606 -12.62 33.31 -8.91
N PRO A 607 -12.18 34.54 -8.60
CA PRO A 607 -12.28 35.09 -7.25
C PRO A 607 -13.73 35.06 -6.76
N ALA A 608 -13.90 34.72 -5.50
CA ALA A 608 -15.19 34.52 -4.87
C ALA A 608 -15.29 35.43 -3.62
N ASP A 609 -16.38 36.17 -3.50
CA ASP A 609 -16.67 37.03 -2.33
C ASP A 609 -18.06 36.69 -1.76
N PRO A 610 -18.21 35.54 -1.09
CA PRO A 610 -19.50 35.08 -0.59
C PRO A 610 -19.98 35.94 0.58
N ALA A 611 -21.29 36.24 0.60
CA ALA A 611 -21.92 36.78 1.80
C ALA A 611 -22.00 35.70 2.89
N LEU A 612 -22.19 36.13 4.15
CA LEU A 612 -22.35 35.19 5.28
C LEU A 612 -23.47 34.17 5.03
N TRP A 613 -24.59 34.61 4.44
CA TRP A 613 -25.71 33.74 4.11
C TRP A 613 -25.37 32.73 3.02
N ASP A 614 -24.52 33.10 2.05
CA ASP A 614 -24.06 32.15 1.04
C ASP A 614 -23.25 31.03 1.69
N LEU A 615 -22.36 31.36 2.62
CA LEU A 615 -21.57 30.36 3.35
C LEU A 615 -22.46 29.39 4.16
N VAL A 616 -23.45 29.89 4.89
CA VAL A 616 -24.38 29.05 5.65
C VAL A 616 -25.18 28.11 4.75
N LEU A 617 -25.53 28.57 3.55
CA LEU A 617 -26.28 27.81 2.55
C LEU A 617 -25.39 26.95 1.64
N GLY A 618 -24.09 26.86 1.94
CA GLY A 618 -23.17 26.02 1.16
C GLY A 618 -22.93 26.56 -0.25
N ARG A 619 -22.87 27.88 -0.39
CA ARG A 619 -22.54 28.61 -1.62
C ARG A 619 -21.24 29.34 -1.45
N THR A 620 -20.50 29.47 -2.55
CA THR A 620 -19.20 30.16 -2.55
C THR A 620 -19.30 31.55 -3.17
N GLY A 621 -20.45 31.92 -3.73
CA GLY A 621 -20.61 33.20 -4.43
C GLY A 621 -19.98 33.18 -5.83
N GLY A 622 -19.63 31.99 -6.33
CA GLY A 622 -19.04 31.79 -7.65
C GLY A 622 -20.07 31.68 -8.77
N VAL A 623 -19.55 31.54 -9.99
CA VAL A 623 -20.34 31.44 -11.23
C VAL A 623 -21.07 30.09 -11.30
N ILE A 624 -22.35 30.11 -11.68
CA ILE A 624 -23.22 28.94 -11.94
C ILE A 624 -23.28 27.98 -10.73
N GLU A 625 -23.73 28.51 -9.60
CA GLU A 625 -24.05 27.72 -8.40
C GLU A 625 -25.56 27.52 -8.25
N ALA A 626 -25.96 26.37 -7.72
CA ALA A 626 -27.36 26.12 -7.43
C ALA A 626 -27.94 27.18 -6.46
N PRO A 627 -29.21 27.58 -6.62
CA PRO A 627 -29.85 28.58 -5.76
C PRO A 627 -29.76 28.25 -4.25
N GLY A 628 -29.36 29.22 -3.42
CA GLY A 628 -29.08 28.97 -2.00
C GLY A 628 -30.30 28.54 -1.17
N TRP A 629 -31.50 28.91 -1.61
CA TRP A 629 -32.75 28.49 -0.97
C TRP A 629 -32.96 26.96 -1.03
N LEU A 630 -32.29 26.25 -1.94
CA LEU A 630 -32.30 24.79 -2.01
C LEU A 630 -31.65 24.11 -0.80
N ALA A 631 -30.77 24.81 -0.10
CA ALA A 631 -30.02 24.30 1.04
C ALA A 631 -30.54 24.81 2.40
N ILE A 632 -31.53 25.73 2.44
CA ILE A 632 -32.08 26.31 3.68
C ILE A 632 -32.51 25.24 4.69
N GLY A 633 -33.08 24.13 4.21
CA GLY A 633 -33.55 23.04 5.06
C GLY A 633 -32.45 22.35 5.86
N LEU A 634 -31.19 22.34 5.38
CA LEU A 634 -30.08 21.60 5.98
C LEU A 634 -29.60 22.19 7.32
N PRO A 635 -29.23 23.49 7.42
CA PRO A 635 -28.83 24.06 8.70
C PRO A 635 -29.98 24.03 9.72
N ILE A 636 -31.22 24.24 9.27
CA ILE A 636 -32.41 24.13 10.13
C ILE A 636 -32.54 22.70 10.68
N ALA A 637 -32.47 21.69 9.82
CA ALA A 637 -32.53 20.28 10.22
C ALA A 637 -31.41 19.90 11.19
N ALA A 638 -30.19 20.42 10.98
CA ALA A 638 -29.05 20.17 11.85
C ALA A 638 -29.21 20.76 13.26
N VAL A 639 -29.87 21.92 13.39
CA VAL A 639 -30.18 22.53 14.68
C VAL A 639 -31.35 21.80 15.35
N VAL A 640 -32.40 21.48 14.59
CA VAL A 640 -33.56 20.70 15.07
C VAL A 640 -33.14 19.30 15.56
N ALA A 641 -32.05 18.74 15.03
CA ALA A 641 -31.49 17.46 15.48
C ALA A 641 -31.14 17.41 16.98
N PHE A 642 -30.92 18.55 17.64
CA PHE A 642 -30.69 18.60 19.10
C PHE A 642 -31.94 18.34 19.95
N ILE A 643 -33.13 18.49 19.38
CA ILE A 643 -34.39 18.33 20.12
C ILE A 643 -34.57 16.88 20.58
N ARG A 644 -33.97 15.90 19.88
CA ARG A 644 -34.08 14.49 20.22
C ARG A 644 -33.01 14.05 21.25
N PRO A 645 -33.40 13.68 22.48
CA PRO A 645 -32.45 13.33 23.53
C PRO A 645 -31.60 12.09 23.21
N ASP A 646 -32.21 11.05 22.65
CA ASP A 646 -31.57 9.74 22.41
C ASP A 646 -30.38 9.81 21.44
N THR A 647 -30.40 10.79 20.55
CA THR A 647 -29.37 10.98 19.51
C THR A 647 -28.42 12.13 19.82
N ARG A 648 -28.67 12.89 20.91
CA ARG A 648 -27.97 14.15 21.21
C ARG A 648 -26.46 13.99 21.32
N ALA A 649 -25.98 12.91 21.94
CA ALA A 649 -24.54 12.65 22.07
C ALA A 649 -23.85 12.45 20.71
N LYS A 650 -24.48 11.71 19.80
CA LYS A 650 -23.97 11.51 18.42
C LYS A 650 -24.02 12.80 17.62
N VAL A 651 -25.10 13.58 17.76
CA VAL A 651 -25.25 14.89 17.12
C VAL A 651 -24.17 15.85 17.62
N LEU A 652 -23.86 15.89 18.92
CA LEU A 652 -22.76 16.70 19.47
C LEU A 652 -21.41 16.35 18.85
N GLN A 653 -21.10 15.06 18.64
CA GLN A 653 -19.86 14.64 17.98
C GLN A 653 -19.77 15.16 16.53
N VAL A 654 -20.88 15.17 15.79
CA VAL A 654 -20.95 15.75 14.44
C VAL A 654 -20.73 17.27 14.50
N TRP A 655 -21.31 17.96 15.48
CA TRP A 655 -21.12 19.40 15.65
C TRP A 655 -19.69 19.80 16.01
N VAL A 656 -18.92 18.95 16.70
CA VAL A 656 -17.47 19.20 16.89
C VAL A 656 -16.74 19.29 15.55
N VAL A 657 -17.09 18.41 14.59
CA VAL A 657 -16.51 18.45 13.23
C VAL A 657 -16.94 19.71 12.47
N ILE A 658 -18.24 20.07 12.56
CA ILE A 658 -18.77 21.30 11.95
C ILE A 658 -18.05 22.53 12.51
N LEU A 659 -17.87 22.61 13.83
CA LEU A 659 -17.23 23.74 14.48
C LEU A 659 -15.75 23.84 14.14
N ALA A 660 -15.03 22.71 14.06
CA ALA A 660 -13.64 22.69 13.61
C ALA A 660 -13.52 23.19 12.16
N ALA A 661 -14.38 22.72 11.25
CA ALA A 661 -14.40 23.18 9.86
C ALA A 661 -14.77 24.67 9.75
N ALA A 662 -15.76 25.12 10.51
CA ALA A 662 -16.20 26.52 10.56
C ALA A 662 -15.11 27.45 11.13
N ALA A 663 -14.33 27.00 12.13
CA ALA A 663 -13.21 27.75 12.66
C ALA A 663 -12.11 27.94 11.61
N VAL A 664 -11.74 26.89 10.87
CA VAL A 664 -10.79 27.00 9.75
C VAL A 664 -11.35 27.94 8.67
N LEU A 665 -12.62 27.79 8.28
CA LEU A 665 -13.27 28.64 7.28
C LEU A 665 -13.29 30.13 7.71
N ALA A 666 -13.62 30.40 8.97
CA ALA A 666 -13.62 31.75 9.51
C ALA A 666 -12.23 32.38 9.56
N ALA A 667 -11.18 31.57 9.73
CA ALA A 667 -9.80 32.02 9.63
C ALA A 667 -9.40 32.29 8.16
N THR A 668 -9.66 31.35 7.25
CA THR A 668 -9.27 31.49 5.83
C THR A 668 -10.04 32.58 5.09
N SER A 669 -11.30 32.85 5.47
CA SER A 669 -12.10 33.94 4.87
C SER A 669 -11.56 35.35 5.18
N ARG A 670 -10.79 35.51 6.27
CA ARG A 670 -10.26 36.81 6.70
C ARG A 670 -8.81 37.07 6.31
N VAL A 671 -8.05 36.00 6.05
CA VAL A 671 -6.62 36.09 5.78
C VAL A 671 -6.40 36.05 4.26
N PRO A 672 -6.00 37.16 3.62
CA PRO A 672 -5.55 37.12 2.23
C PRO A 672 -4.28 36.27 2.15
N VAL A 673 -4.15 35.49 1.08
CA VAL A 673 -3.00 34.64 0.80
C VAL A 673 -2.22 35.22 -0.36
N SER A 674 -0.92 35.34 -0.17
CA SER A 674 0.06 35.59 -1.23
C SER A 674 0.86 34.31 -1.48
N LEU A 675 1.08 34.00 -2.75
CA LEU A 675 1.97 32.92 -3.19
C LEU A 675 3.04 33.54 -4.09
N PRO A 676 4.31 33.08 -4.04
CA PRO A 676 5.41 33.71 -4.76
C PRO A 676 5.15 33.92 -6.25
N GLY A 677 4.59 32.92 -6.93
CA GLY A 677 4.32 32.96 -8.37
C GLY A 677 2.96 33.53 -8.75
N VAL A 678 2.20 34.06 -7.78
CA VAL A 678 0.89 34.69 -8.03
C VAL A 678 1.02 36.20 -7.74
N PRO A 679 0.84 37.07 -8.74
CA PRO A 679 1.16 38.50 -8.62
C PRO A 679 0.16 39.30 -7.76
N VAL A 680 -0.93 38.68 -7.31
CA VAL A 680 -2.02 39.32 -6.56
C VAL A 680 -2.30 38.56 -5.27
N GLU A 681 -2.63 39.30 -4.22
CA GLU A 681 -3.23 38.70 -3.02
C GLU A 681 -4.66 38.26 -3.31
N PHE A 682 -5.02 37.07 -2.85
CA PHE A 682 -6.37 36.53 -3.06
C PHE A 682 -6.87 35.81 -1.82
N ARG A 683 -8.21 35.69 -1.71
CA ARG A 683 -8.84 34.90 -0.66
C ARG A 683 -8.94 33.44 -1.10
N PRO A 684 -8.56 32.47 -0.25
CA PRO A 684 -8.75 31.06 -0.56
C PRO A 684 -10.22 30.72 -0.78
N TRP A 685 -10.49 29.86 -1.76
CA TRP A 685 -11.84 29.44 -2.06
C TRP A 685 -12.39 28.48 -0.98
N PRO A 686 -13.60 28.70 -0.44
CA PRO A 686 -14.08 28.03 0.78
C PRO A 686 -14.65 26.62 0.58
N GLY A 687 -14.69 26.11 -0.66
CA GLY A 687 -15.62 25.04 -1.03
C GLY A 687 -15.48 23.73 -0.26
N PHE A 688 -14.27 23.20 -0.04
CA PHE A 688 -14.13 21.95 0.73
C PHE A 688 -14.61 22.07 2.18
N LEU A 689 -14.31 23.20 2.84
CA LEU A 689 -14.73 23.43 4.22
C LEU A 689 -16.26 23.52 4.30
N LEU A 690 -16.91 24.12 3.30
CA LEU A 690 -18.36 24.13 3.15
C LEU A 690 -18.93 22.74 2.89
N ILE A 691 -18.31 21.93 2.03
CA ILE A 691 -18.69 20.52 1.81
C ILE A 691 -18.67 19.76 3.14
N LEU A 692 -17.65 19.96 3.97
CA LEU A 692 -17.53 19.32 5.27
C LEU A 692 -18.62 19.78 6.26
N ILE A 693 -18.91 21.09 6.31
CA ILE A 693 -19.98 21.65 7.14
C ILE A 693 -21.35 21.10 6.72
N GLN A 694 -21.66 21.14 5.42
CA GLN A 694 -22.92 20.64 4.87
C GLN A 694 -23.07 19.12 5.05
N ALA A 695 -21.97 18.35 4.90
CA ALA A 695 -21.94 16.93 5.24
C ALA A 695 -22.30 16.69 6.71
N GLY A 696 -21.79 17.52 7.61
CA GLY A 696 -22.16 17.50 9.03
C GLY A 696 -23.63 17.78 9.26
N PHE A 697 -24.21 18.78 8.58
CA PHE A 697 -25.64 19.07 8.67
C PHE A 697 -26.50 17.88 8.21
N ILE A 698 -26.14 17.27 7.08
CA ILE A 698 -26.81 16.06 6.58
C ILE A 698 -26.69 14.90 7.55
N ALA A 699 -25.49 14.66 8.12
CA ALA A 699 -25.27 13.58 9.07
C ALA A 699 -26.09 13.79 10.37
N ALA A 700 -26.11 15.01 10.92
CA ALA A 700 -26.91 15.34 12.09
C ALA A 700 -28.42 15.13 11.83
N ALA A 701 -28.91 15.60 10.69
CA ALA A 701 -30.30 15.41 10.27
C ALA A 701 -30.65 13.93 10.06
N ALA A 702 -29.78 13.15 9.41
CA ALA A 702 -30.00 11.72 9.16
C ALA A 702 -30.00 10.90 10.47
N ILE A 703 -29.10 11.21 11.41
CA ILE A 703 -29.08 10.59 12.75
C ILE A 703 -30.38 10.90 13.50
N ALA A 704 -30.83 12.17 13.50
CA ALA A 704 -32.03 12.57 14.21
C ALA A 704 -33.31 12.00 13.59
N ALA A 705 -33.37 11.85 12.26
CA ALA A 705 -34.50 11.28 11.54
C ALA A 705 -34.64 9.76 11.72
N ASP A 706 -33.57 9.07 12.13
CA ASP A 706 -33.52 7.61 12.21
C ASP A 706 -34.49 7.04 13.27
N GLY A 707 -35.55 6.35 12.82
CA GLY A 707 -36.59 5.81 13.71
C GLY A 707 -37.57 6.86 14.27
N ALA A 708 -37.45 8.13 13.85
CA ALA A 708 -38.35 9.20 14.31
C ALA A 708 -39.81 8.96 13.88
N VAL A 709 -40.03 8.45 12.67
CA VAL A 709 -41.38 8.19 12.13
C VAL A 709 -42.18 7.20 12.98
N LYS A 710 -41.52 6.17 13.55
CA LYS A 710 -42.17 5.21 14.45
C LYS A 710 -42.54 5.84 15.80
N LEU A 711 -41.65 6.67 16.34
CA LEU A 711 -41.86 7.34 17.63
C LEU A 711 -42.94 8.43 17.57
N THR A 712 -43.08 9.11 16.42
CA THR A 712 -44.11 10.14 16.23
C THR A 712 -45.51 9.57 15.98
N ALA A 713 -45.62 8.32 15.53
CA ALA A 713 -46.91 7.65 15.33
C ALA A 713 -47.58 7.25 16.65
N ASP A 714 -46.78 7.06 17.71
CA ASP A 714 -47.23 6.63 19.03
C ASP A 714 -47.35 7.79 20.05
N ALA A 715 -47.15 9.05 19.63
CA ALA A 715 -47.06 10.22 20.52
C ALA A 715 -48.15 11.28 20.30
N ASP A 716 -48.58 11.94 21.39
CA ASP A 716 -49.57 13.03 21.36
C ASP A 716 -49.12 14.24 20.53
N PHE A 717 -50.09 14.91 19.89
CA PHE A 717 -49.85 16.05 19.00
C PHE A 717 -49.22 17.23 19.76
N THR A 718 -48.00 17.60 19.38
CA THR A 718 -47.21 18.69 19.99
C THR A 718 -46.63 19.61 18.90
N TRP A 719 -46.27 20.85 19.25
CA TRP A 719 -45.66 21.85 18.35
C TRP A 719 -44.40 21.35 17.60
N ARG A 720 -43.78 20.27 18.10
CA ARG A 720 -42.61 19.61 17.49
C ARG A 720 -42.94 18.89 16.19
N GLN A 721 -44.17 18.40 16.02
CA GLN A 721 -44.63 17.68 14.83
C GLN A 721 -44.73 18.55 13.57
N PRO A 722 -45.35 19.74 13.57
CA PRO A 722 -45.38 20.62 12.39
C PRO A 722 -43.98 21.12 12.00
N VAL A 723 -43.11 21.42 12.97
CA VAL A 723 -41.71 21.80 12.70
C VAL A 723 -40.94 20.65 12.04
N ALA A 724 -41.12 19.41 12.53
CA ALA A 724 -40.53 18.22 11.92
C ALA A 724 -41.07 17.98 10.50
N ALA A 725 -42.38 18.14 10.28
CA ALA A 725 -43.01 17.97 8.97
C ALA A 725 -42.48 18.97 7.93
N VAL A 726 -42.40 20.26 8.29
CA VAL A 726 -41.81 21.30 7.41
C VAL A 726 -40.34 20.98 7.10
N THR A 727 -39.58 20.54 8.11
CA THR A 727 -38.17 20.15 7.93
C THR A 727 -38.04 18.97 6.96
N VAL A 728 -38.91 17.96 7.06
CA VAL A 728 -38.93 16.81 6.14
C VAL A 728 -39.29 17.23 4.72
N VAL A 729 -40.28 18.11 4.54
CA VAL A 729 -40.65 18.62 3.21
C VAL A 729 -39.48 19.38 2.56
N LEU A 730 -38.86 20.30 3.29
CA LEU A 730 -37.69 21.03 2.80
C LEU A 730 -36.51 20.10 2.50
N ALA A 731 -36.31 19.08 3.33
CA ALA A 731 -35.27 18.07 3.14
C ALA A 731 -35.51 17.25 1.87
N VAL A 732 -36.74 16.81 1.58
CA VAL A 732 -37.06 16.00 0.38
C VAL A 732 -37.00 16.83 -0.90
N LEU A 733 -37.41 18.11 -0.85
CA LEU A 733 -37.36 19.00 -2.01
C LEU A 733 -35.93 19.30 -2.47
N SER A 734 -34.97 19.38 -1.54
CA SER A 734 -33.57 19.72 -1.83
C SER A 734 -32.91 18.84 -2.90
N PRO A 735 -32.84 17.50 -2.77
CA PRO A 735 -32.22 16.64 -3.80
C PRO A 735 -33.01 16.63 -5.11
N VAL A 736 -34.36 16.69 -5.08
CA VAL A 736 -35.19 16.70 -6.31
C VAL A 736 -34.88 17.92 -7.17
N LEU A 737 -34.85 19.09 -6.54
CA LEU A 737 -34.55 20.35 -7.20
C LEU A 737 -33.07 20.46 -7.60
N GLY A 738 -32.16 19.84 -6.82
CA GLY A 738 -30.75 19.70 -7.18
C GLY A 738 -30.54 18.88 -8.45
N VAL A 739 -31.27 17.75 -8.61
CA VAL A 739 -31.27 16.97 -9.86
C VAL A 739 -31.77 17.82 -11.03
N PHE A 740 -32.90 18.52 -10.85
CA PHE A 740 -33.47 19.38 -11.88
C PHE A 740 -32.46 20.44 -12.34
N TRP A 741 -31.86 21.16 -11.38
CA TRP A 741 -30.85 22.18 -11.66
C TRP A 741 -29.64 21.62 -12.43
N TRP A 742 -29.13 20.46 -12.02
CA TRP A 742 -27.96 19.86 -12.67
C TRP A 742 -28.26 19.41 -14.10
N LEU A 743 -29.44 18.85 -14.34
CA LEU A 743 -29.89 18.47 -15.68
C LEU A 743 -30.08 19.69 -16.59
N THR A 744 -30.49 20.83 -16.07
CA THR A 744 -30.76 22.03 -16.88
C THR A 744 -29.53 22.92 -17.08
N TYR A 745 -28.67 23.06 -16.06
CA TYR A 745 -27.56 24.04 -16.06
C TYR A 745 -26.17 23.41 -15.88
N GLY A 746 -26.06 22.08 -15.82
CA GLY A 746 -24.77 21.40 -15.64
C GLY A 746 -23.77 21.66 -16.76
N GLY A 747 -24.24 21.86 -17.99
CA GLY A 747 -23.39 22.10 -19.17
C GLY A 747 -22.90 23.54 -19.34
N ASP A 748 -23.48 24.50 -18.63
CA ASP A 748 -23.27 25.93 -18.91
C ASP A 748 -22.02 26.52 -18.21
N GLY A 749 -21.29 25.69 -17.46
CA GLY A 749 -20.13 26.11 -16.67
C GLY A 749 -18.94 26.60 -17.51
N PRO A 750 -17.95 27.27 -16.88
CA PRO A 750 -16.72 27.76 -17.53
C PRO A 750 -15.77 26.65 -18.03
N MET A 751 -16.13 25.36 -17.86
CA MET A 751 -15.39 24.24 -18.42
C MET A 751 -15.84 23.93 -19.84
N HIS A 752 -14.88 23.78 -20.75
CA HIS A 752 -15.13 23.53 -22.16
C HIS A 752 -14.13 22.50 -22.73
N ARG A 753 -14.44 21.95 -23.91
CA ARG A 753 -13.62 20.99 -24.64
C ARG A 753 -13.31 21.49 -26.05
N TYR A 754 -12.42 22.48 -26.17
CA TYR A 754 -11.90 22.93 -27.46
C TYR A 754 -10.39 23.08 -27.40
N GLU A 755 -9.68 22.88 -28.52
CA GLU A 755 -8.23 23.10 -28.55
C GLU A 755 -7.92 24.59 -28.33
N THR A 756 -7.15 24.89 -27.28
CA THR A 756 -6.68 26.24 -27.02
C THR A 756 -5.51 26.56 -27.96
N ASN A 757 -5.80 27.22 -29.07
CA ASN A 757 -4.77 27.82 -29.93
C ASN A 757 -4.23 29.12 -29.33
N ALA A 758 -3.56 29.01 -28.19
CA ALA A 758 -2.93 30.16 -27.51
C ALA A 758 -1.60 30.57 -28.16
N LEU A 759 -0.96 29.67 -28.91
CA LEU A 759 0.28 29.89 -29.65
C LEU A 759 0.18 29.32 -31.07
N PRO A 760 0.84 29.95 -32.07
CA PRO A 760 1.04 29.37 -33.40
C PRO A 760 1.68 27.98 -33.34
N THR A 761 1.29 27.08 -34.24
CA THR A 761 1.72 25.67 -34.23
C THR A 761 3.24 25.50 -34.26
N TYR A 762 3.95 26.26 -35.08
CA TYR A 762 5.42 26.18 -35.18
C TYR A 762 6.14 26.60 -33.89
N MET A 763 5.60 27.58 -33.14
CA MET A 763 6.17 28.00 -31.86
C MET A 763 5.95 26.94 -30.78
N ARG A 764 4.81 26.25 -30.83
CA ARG A 764 4.47 25.14 -29.93
C ARG A 764 5.38 23.95 -30.18
N GLU A 765 5.53 23.54 -31.44
CA GLU A 765 6.42 22.44 -31.85
C GLU A 765 7.88 22.72 -31.50
N LEU A 766 8.36 23.97 -31.64
CA LEU A 766 9.74 24.29 -31.27
C LEU A 766 9.96 24.23 -29.74
N ALA A 767 9.00 24.75 -28.96
CA ALA A 767 9.05 24.67 -27.50
C ALA A 767 9.03 23.20 -27.04
N ASP A 768 8.15 22.38 -27.60
CA ASP A 768 8.04 20.96 -27.23
C ASP A 768 9.22 20.11 -27.73
N GLY A 769 9.80 20.44 -28.90
CA GLY A 769 10.85 19.67 -29.55
C GLY A 769 12.27 19.93 -29.06
N THR A 770 12.53 21.08 -28.42
CA THR A 770 13.89 21.43 -27.93
C THR A 770 13.86 21.87 -26.47
N SER A 771 14.53 21.11 -25.58
CA SER A 771 14.59 21.40 -24.14
C SER A 771 15.25 22.73 -23.77
N LYS A 772 15.84 23.44 -24.74
CA LYS A 772 16.53 24.71 -24.57
C LYS A 772 15.72 25.92 -25.01
N SER A 773 14.66 25.73 -25.80
CA SER A 773 13.91 26.84 -26.42
C SER A 773 12.63 27.14 -25.64
N ALA A 774 12.26 28.41 -25.57
CA ALA A 774 11.08 28.91 -24.89
C ALA A 774 10.43 30.04 -25.71
N VAL A 775 9.14 30.25 -25.47
CA VAL A 775 8.37 31.37 -26.04
C VAL A 775 8.01 32.34 -24.92
N LEU A 776 8.42 33.60 -25.05
CA LEU A 776 7.99 34.67 -24.15
C LEU A 776 6.65 35.21 -24.65
N ARG A 777 5.57 34.91 -23.94
CA ARG A 777 4.23 35.45 -24.22
C ARG A 777 3.99 36.69 -23.38
N ILE A 778 3.56 37.79 -24.00
CA ILE A 778 3.25 39.05 -23.33
C ILE A 778 1.76 39.36 -23.53
N THR A 779 1.01 39.50 -22.45
CA THR A 779 -0.43 39.75 -22.42
C THR A 779 -0.77 40.92 -21.50
N GLY A 780 -2.04 41.32 -21.39
CA GLY A 780 -2.49 42.42 -20.54
C GLY A 780 -2.97 43.64 -21.33
N GLY A 781 -2.72 44.85 -20.81
CA GLY A 781 -3.13 46.10 -21.45
C GLY A 781 -2.77 47.33 -20.61
N LEU A 782 -2.90 48.53 -21.18
CA LEU A 782 -2.50 49.78 -20.52
C LEU A 782 -3.27 50.05 -19.20
N GLU A 783 -4.51 49.59 -19.08
CA GLU A 783 -5.34 49.78 -17.88
C GLU A 783 -5.02 48.80 -16.73
N HIS A 784 -4.60 47.57 -17.06
CA HIS A 784 -4.45 46.47 -16.10
C HIS A 784 -2.99 46.05 -15.89
N GLY A 785 -2.05 46.68 -16.60
CA GLY A 785 -0.64 46.31 -16.62
C GLY A 785 -0.32 45.25 -17.67
N LEU A 786 0.98 45.05 -17.93
CA LEU A 786 1.49 44.01 -18.81
C LEU A 786 1.87 42.78 -17.97
N GLU A 787 1.45 41.61 -18.44
CA GLU A 787 1.81 40.31 -17.88
C GLU A 787 2.73 39.58 -18.86
N TYR A 788 3.71 38.85 -18.35
CA TYR A 788 4.58 38.01 -19.18
C TYR A 788 4.61 36.57 -18.67
N GLN A 789 4.74 35.61 -19.59
CA GLN A 789 4.85 34.19 -19.30
C GLN A 789 5.91 33.56 -20.19
N VAL A 790 6.81 32.77 -19.60
CA VAL A 790 7.82 32.00 -20.34
C VAL A 790 7.31 30.57 -20.53
N LEU A 791 7.03 30.21 -21.77
CA LEU A 791 6.41 28.94 -22.18
C LEU A 791 7.48 28.01 -22.76
N ARG A 792 7.92 27.01 -21.99
CA ARG A 792 8.97 26.06 -22.40
C ARG A 792 8.45 24.76 -23.00
N SER A 793 7.29 24.31 -22.58
CA SER A 793 6.65 23.06 -23.02
C SER A 793 5.24 23.33 -23.54
N GLY A 794 5.12 24.41 -24.32
CA GLY A 794 3.83 24.93 -24.77
C GLY A 794 3.02 25.61 -23.66
N VAL A 795 1.70 25.48 -23.74
CA VAL A 795 0.74 26.04 -22.77
C VAL A 795 0.86 25.29 -21.45
N PRO A 796 0.78 25.96 -20.28
CA PRO A 796 0.82 25.28 -18.98
C PRO A 796 -0.26 24.21 -18.87
N ARG A 797 0.13 23.02 -18.42
CA ARG A 797 -0.73 21.84 -18.28
C ARG A 797 -1.07 21.61 -16.81
N LEU A 798 -2.09 20.79 -16.54
CA LEU A 798 -2.48 20.44 -15.17
C LEU A 798 -1.29 19.86 -14.39
N GLY A 799 -0.93 20.53 -13.28
CA GLY A 799 0.25 20.24 -12.48
C GLY A 799 1.31 21.33 -12.51
N ASP A 800 1.43 22.04 -13.64
CA ASP A 800 2.42 23.10 -13.82
C ASP A 800 2.03 24.34 -12.99
N ASP A 801 0.73 24.58 -12.82
CA ASP A 801 0.15 25.64 -11.98
C ASP A 801 0.61 25.59 -10.53
N GLY A 802 0.63 24.39 -9.93
CA GLY A 802 1.04 24.24 -8.53
C GLY A 802 2.52 24.57 -8.33
N THR A 803 3.39 24.13 -9.26
CA THR A 803 4.82 24.47 -9.22
C THR A 803 5.06 25.95 -9.52
N LEU A 804 4.43 26.49 -10.56
CA LEU A 804 4.55 27.91 -10.93
C LEU A 804 4.09 28.83 -9.79
N SER A 805 2.99 28.50 -9.09
CA SER A 805 2.49 29.30 -7.97
C SER A 805 3.46 29.39 -6.79
N LEU A 806 4.32 28.39 -6.60
CA LEU A 806 5.35 28.33 -5.55
C LEU A 806 6.73 28.78 -6.04
N THR A 807 6.85 29.17 -7.32
CA THR A 807 8.12 29.61 -7.91
C THR A 807 8.28 31.10 -7.69
N ASP A 808 9.41 31.50 -7.10
CA ASP A 808 9.75 32.91 -6.95
C ASP A 808 9.98 33.59 -8.32
N PRO A 809 9.43 34.80 -8.56
CA PRO A 809 9.70 35.55 -9.78
C PRO A 809 11.19 35.90 -9.87
N ASP A 810 11.83 35.68 -11.02
CA ASP A 810 13.22 36.08 -11.22
C ASP A 810 13.31 37.61 -11.41
N PRO A 811 13.92 38.35 -10.46
CA PRO A 811 13.99 39.82 -10.54
C PRO A 811 14.86 40.29 -11.70
N LYS A 812 15.88 39.51 -12.12
CA LYS A 812 16.74 39.86 -13.25
C LYS A 812 15.99 39.71 -14.55
N PHE A 813 15.24 38.62 -14.70
CA PHE A 813 14.41 38.42 -15.88
C PHE A 813 13.27 39.44 -15.96
N ARG A 814 12.64 39.77 -14.82
CA ARG A 814 11.62 40.82 -14.75
C ARG A 814 12.18 42.17 -15.21
N ALA A 815 13.33 42.59 -14.66
CA ALA A 815 13.97 43.85 -15.05
C ALA A 815 14.37 43.88 -16.53
N LEU A 816 14.76 42.72 -17.09
CA LEU A 816 15.03 42.58 -18.53
C LEU A 816 13.77 42.80 -19.38
N VAL A 817 12.65 42.19 -19.00
CA VAL A 817 11.37 42.38 -19.70
C VAL A 817 10.88 43.83 -19.56
N GLU A 818 10.97 44.43 -18.38
CA GLU A 818 10.62 45.84 -18.15
C GLU A 818 11.49 46.79 -18.99
N ARG A 819 12.80 46.52 -19.13
CA ARG A 819 13.71 47.28 -19.98
C ARG A 819 13.38 47.13 -21.46
N LEU A 820 13.17 45.90 -21.95
CA LEU A 820 12.77 45.62 -23.33
C LEU A 820 11.47 46.33 -23.75
N LEU A 821 10.53 46.47 -22.81
CA LEU A 821 9.25 47.13 -23.03
C LEU A 821 9.33 48.67 -22.97
N SER A 822 10.40 49.24 -22.41
CA SER A 822 10.54 50.69 -22.21
C SER A 822 11.62 51.29 -23.12
N THR A 823 12.87 50.84 -22.97
CA THR A 823 14.03 51.26 -23.76
C THR A 823 14.95 50.05 -23.96
N ALA A 824 14.77 49.34 -25.07
CA ALA A 824 15.59 48.18 -25.39
C ALA A 824 17.06 48.59 -25.66
N ASP A 825 18.00 47.80 -25.17
CA ASP A 825 19.45 48.03 -25.28
C ASP A 825 20.14 46.95 -26.12
N ASP A 826 21.34 47.26 -26.63
CA ASP A 826 22.18 46.33 -27.37
C ASP A 826 22.66 45.21 -26.42
N GLY A 827 22.20 43.98 -26.67
CA GLY A 827 22.51 42.78 -25.87
C GLY A 827 21.33 42.20 -25.08
N ASP A 828 20.18 42.87 -25.04
CA ASP A 828 18.97 42.31 -24.40
C ASP A 828 18.47 41.02 -25.09
N ALA A 829 18.66 40.91 -26.41
CA ALA A 829 18.38 39.70 -27.18
C ALA A 829 19.24 38.51 -26.73
N ALA A 830 20.54 38.74 -26.46
CA ALA A 830 21.45 37.71 -25.98
C ALA A 830 21.11 37.27 -24.55
N LEU A 831 20.67 38.21 -23.70
CA LEU A 831 20.16 37.91 -22.37
C LEU A 831 18.84 37.12 -22.42
N LEU A 832 17.89 37.47 -23.29
CA LEU A 832 16.69 36.64 -23.49
C LEU A 832 17.05 35.23 -23.96
N ALA A 833 17.99 35.13 -24.90
CA ALA A 833 18.49 33.85 -25.39
C ALA A 833 19.21 33.04 -24.30
N SER A 834 19.85 33.66 -23.29
CA SER A 834 20.48 32.94 -22.17
C SER A 834 19.49 32.37 -21.14
N TYR A 835 18.24 32.83 -21.17
CA TYR A 835 17.10 32.16 -20.54
C TYR A 835 16.42 31.15 -21.48
N GLY A 836 16.91 30.97 -22.70
CA GLY A 836 16.39 30.03 -23.68
C GLY A 836 15.21 30.57 -24.48
N VAL A 837 14.87 31.86 -24.39
CA VAL A 837 13.76 32.43 -25.17
C VAL A 837 14.19 32.58 -26.63
N LYS A 838 13.50 31.87 -27.54
CA LYS A 838 13.73 31.95 -28.99
C LYS A 838 12.70 32.82 -29.71
N TYR A 839 11.47 32.83 -29.22
CA TYR A 839 10.39 33.64 -29.79
C TYR A 839 9.73 34.52 -28.73
N VAL A 840 9.30 35.71 -29.13
CA VAL A 840 8.44 36.58 -28.35
C VAL A 840 7.09 36.66 -29.07
N TYR A 841 5.99 36.47 -28.34
CA TYR A 841 4.64 36.48 -28.88
C TYR A 841 3.74 37.43 -28.10
N ALA A 842 3.17 38.41 -28.80
CA ALA A 842 2.20 39.36 -28.24
C ALA A 842 0.87 39.25 -29.02
N PRO A 843 -0.19 38.68 -28.43
CA PRO A 843 -1.51 38.69 -29.04
C PRO A 843 -2.18 40.08 -28.96
N ALA A 844 -3.18 40.34 -29.80
CA ALA A 844 -4.06 41.50 -29.65
C ALA A 844 -4.75 41.49 -28.27
N PRO A 845 -4.98 42.67 -27.64
CA PRO A 845 -4.66 44.02 -28.13
C PRO A 845 -3.25 44.53 -27.77
N VAL A 846 -2.42 43.73 -27.09
CA VAL A 846 -1.12 44.15 -26.54
C VAL A 846 -0.06 44.37 -27.61
N ALA A 847 -0.20 43.67 -28.74
CA ALA A 847 0.75 43.69 -29.85
C ALA A 847 1.20 45.11 -30.24
N ASP A 848 0.28 46.07 -30.32
CA ASP A 848 0.55 47.44 -30.75
C ASP A 848 1.26 48.29 -29.69
N VAL A 849 1.06 47.97 -28.40
CA VAL A 849 1.71 48.67 -27.27
C VAL A 849 3.17 48.26 -27.16
N VAL A 850 3.46 47.00 -27.51
CA VAL A 850 4.74 46.35 -27.22
C VAL A 850 5.69 46.36 -28.43
N SER A 851 5.19 46.63 -29.64
CA SER A 851 5.99 46.51 -30.87
C SER A 851 7.15 47.51 -30.97
N GLY A 852 7.01 48.71 -30.42
CA GLY A 852 8.03 49.77 -30.57
C GLY A 852 9.40 49.40 -29.98
N GLY A 853 9.43 48.70 -28.84
CA GLY A 853 10.68 48.28 -28.21
C GLY A 853 11.40 47.15 -28.95
N PHE A 854 10.64 46.14 -29.39
CA PHE A 854 11.20 44.99 -30.11
C PHE A 854 11.59 45.29 -31.56
N ASP A 855 10.85 46.17 -32.24
CA ASP A 855 11.17 46.58 -33.61
C ASP A 855 12.40 47.52 -33.67
N ALA A 856 12.74 48.19 -32.57
CA ALA A 856 13.89 49.10 -32.47
C ALA A 856 15.19 48.41 -32.00
N ALA A 857 15.10 47.23 -31.39
CA ALA A 857 16.24 46.51 -30.85
C ALA A 857 16.99 45.72 -31.93
N ASN A 858 18.32 45.79 -31.90
CA ASN A 858 19.17 44.94 -32.73
C ASN A 858 19.02 43.45 -32.33
N ASP A 859 19.19 42.54 -33.29
CA ASP A 859 19.08 41.07 -33.11
C ASP A 859 17.65 40.48 -32.87
N PHE A 860 16.59 41.26 -33.09
CA PHE A 860 15.22 40.74 -33.23
C PHE A 860 14.78 40.74 -34.69
N GLY A 861 14.23 39.61 -35.16
CA GLY A 861 13.58 39.49 -36.47
C GLY A 861 12.06 39.39 -36.35
N SER A 862 11.33 39.74 -37.41
CA SER A 862 9.89 39.49 -37.45
C SER A 862 9.59 37.99 -37.66
N ALA A 863 8.54 37.49 -37.01
CA ALA A 863 8.07 36.11 -37.16
C ALA A 863 6.57 36.08 -37.54
N SER A 864 6.13 34.98 -38.15
CA SER A 864 4.74 34.85 -38.59
C SER A 864 3.77 34.78 -37.40
N ALA A 865 2.75 35.61 -37.39
CA ALA A 865 1.72 35.67 -36.34
C ALA A 865 0.30 35.70 -36.93
N PRO A 866 -0.74 35.26 -36.17
CA PRO A 866 -2.14 35.42 -36.55
C PRO A 866 -2.54 36.90 -36.73
N LEU A 867 -3.65 37.14 -37.44
CA LEU A 867 -4.17 38.50 -37.68
C LEU A 867 -4.31 39.28 -36.36
N HIS A 868 -3.78 40.50 -36.31
CA HIS A 868 -3.73 41.39 -35.13
C HIS A 868 -2.79 40.97 -33.98
N ALA A 869 -2.05 39.86 -34.11
CA ALA A 869 -0.95 39.52 -33.20
C ALA A 869 0.40 39.90 -33.82
N ARG A 870 1.42 40.11 -32.98
CA ARG A 870 2.81 40.31 -33.38
C ARG A 870 3.69 39.21 -32.78
N ALA A 871 4.71 38.81 -33.54
CA ALA A 871 5.70 37.84 -33.11
C ALA A 871 7.10 38.25 -33.56
N TRP A 872 8.08 37.98 -32.72
CA TRP A 872 9.49 38.24 -32.97
C TRP A 872 10.33 36.98 -32.75
N VAL A 873 11.40 36.83 -33.53
CA VAL A 873 12.42 35.80 -33.36
C VAL A 873 13.70 36.44 -32.81
N VAL A 874 14.25 35.83 -31.77
CA VAL A 874 15.57 36.19 -31.24
C VAL A 874 16.62 35.55 -32.14
N GLN A 875 17.47 36.35 -32.79
CA GLN A 875 18.45 35.83 -33.75
C GLN A 875 19.58 35.02 -33.07
N VAL A 876 19.87 35.33 -31.80
CA VAL A 876 20.82 34.57 -30.97
C VAL A 876 20.29 33.16 -30.66
N ASP A 877 21.17 32.17 -30.62
CA ASP A 877 20.82 30.79 -30.27
C ASP A 877 20.51 30.63 -28.78
N PRO A 878 19.44 29.89 -28.43
CA PRO A 878 19.00 29.77 -27.05
C PRO A 878 19.96 28.89 -26.21
N SER A 879 20.28 29.37 -25.02
CA SER A 879 21.02 28.64 -23.98
C SER A 879 20.31 28.75 -22.63
N LEU A 880 20.67 27.91 -21.66
CA LEU A 880 20.03 27.90 -20.32
C LEU A 880 21.01 28.37 -19.23
N THR A 881 22.00 29.18 -19.58
CA THR A 881 23.07 29.62 -18.67
C THR A 881 22.57 30.58 -17.59
N SER A 882 21.47 31.31 -17.84
CA SER A 882 20.86 32.23 -16.88
C SER A 882 19.69 31.62 -16.11
N VAL A 883 19.24 30.42 -16.47
CA VAL A 883 18.20 29.68 -15.74
C VAL A 883 18.78 29.15 -14.43
N ALA A 884 18.17 29.49 -13.29
CA ALA A 884 18.68 29.12 -11.97
C ALA A 884 18.91 27.60 -11.83
N ASP A 885 20.14 27.18 -11.49
CA ASP A 885 20.51 25.77 -11.23
C ASP A 885 20.60 25.49 -9.72
N GLN A 886 19.51 25.74 -8.98
CA GLN A 886 19.45 25.36 -7.56
C GLN A 886 19.12 23.87 -7.43
N ARG A 887 20.11 23.06 -7.05
CA ARG A 887 19.93 21.60 -6.89
C ARG A 887 19.40 21.27 -5.50
N ALA A 888 18.15 20.80 -5.41
CA ALA A 888 17.60 20.23 -4.18
C ALA A 888 18.10 18.78 -3.96
N TRP A 889 19.34 18.62 -3.49
CA TRP A 889 19.99 17.31 -3.34
C TRP A 889 19.27 16.34 -2.38
N LEU A 890 18.46 16.85 -1.44
CA LEU A 890 17.64 16.05 -0.53
C LEU A 890 16.31 15.58 -1.14
N ARG A 891 15.87 16.14 -2.27
CA ARG A 891 14.57 15.84 -2.88
C ARG A 891 14.39 14.36 -3.24
N PRO A 892 15.39 13.64 -3.78
CA PRO A 892 15.27 12.19 -4.01
C PRO A 892 14.99 11.40 -2.73
N ALA A 893 15.59 11.80 -1.59
CA ALA A 893 15.34 11.17 -0.31
C ALA A 893 13.89 11.40 0.14
N TRP A 894 13.37 12.62 0.02
CA TRP A 894 11.96 12.92 0.36
C TRP A 894 10.96 12.20 -0.55
N VAL A 895 11.26 12.11 -1.84
CA VAL A 895 10.47 11.33 -2.81
C VAL A 895 10.45 9.85 -2.40
N ALA A 896 11.61 9.27 -2.09
CA ALA A 896 11.69 7.89 -1.63
C ALA A 896 10.90 7.67 -0.32
N THR A 897 11.04 8.56 0.66
CA THR A 897 10.27 8.51 1.91
C THR A 897 8.76 8.60 1.67
N CYS A 898 8.33 9.47 0.76
CA CYS A 898 6.92 9.60 0.38
C CYS A 898 6.39 8.29 -0.24
N VAL A 899 7.09 7.71 -1.22
CA VAL A 899 6.69 6.44 -1.85
C VAL A 899 6.64 5.30 -0.82
N ILE A 900 7.67 5.19 0.03
CA ILE A 900 7.69 4.19 1.11
C ILE A 900 6.52 4.42 2.07
N GLY A 901 6.21 5.67 2.42
CA GLY A 901 5.09 6.03 3.27
C GLY A 901 3.75 5.57 2.70
N TRP A 902 3.50 5.81 1.40
CA TRP A 902 2.29 5.35 0.71
C TRP A 902 2.17 3.82 0.71
N LEU A 903 3.26 3.11 0.41
CA LEU A 903 3.31 1.64 0.43
C LEU A 903 3.08 1.09 1.84
N ALA A 904 3.73 1.67 2.85
CA ALA A 904 3.57 1.28 4.25
C ALA A 904 2.12 1.49 4.72
N CYS A 905 1.50 2.62 4.38
CA CYS A 905 0.09 2.88 4.70
C CYS A 905 -0.83 1.87 4.02
N LEU A 906 -0.61 1.54 2.75
CA LEU A 906 -1.41 0.53 2.04
C LEU A 906 -1.33 -0.85 2.72
N VAL A 907 -0.13 -1.26 3.14
CA VAL A 907 0.08 -2.53 3.84
C VAL A 907 -0.58 -2.52 5.22
N LEU A 908 -0.32 -1.48 6.02
CA LEU A 908 -0.80 -1.39 7.41
C LEU A 908 -2.30 -1.09 7.52
N ALA A 909 -2.90 -0.51 6.48
CA ALA A 909 -4.34 -0.32 6.35
C ALA A 909 -5.08 -1.62 5.95
N ALA A 910 -4.37 -2.59 5.35
CA ALA A 910 -4.99 -3.79 4.80
C ALA A 910 -5.47 -4.76 5.93
N PRO A 911 -6.58 -5.50 5.73
CA PRO A 911 -7.02 -6.48 6.71
C PRO A 911 -6.07 -7.68 6.85
N GLU A 912 -5.57 -7.99 8.05
CA GLU A 912 -4.80 -9.23 8.27
C GLU A 912 -5.59 -10.48 7.87
N ARG A 913 -4.89 -11.47 7.31
CA ARG A 913 -5.46 -12.80 7.07
C ARG A 913 -5.80 -13.35 8.45
N ARG A 914 -7.10 -13.54 8.75
CA ARG A 914 -7.51 -14.27 9.96
C ARG A 914 -6.74 -15.58 9.96
N ARG A 915 -5.79 -15.75 10.89
CA ARG A 915 -5.34 -17.08 11.30
C ARG A 915 -6.65 -17.77 11.70
N ARG A 916 -7.19 -18.64 10.84
CA ARG A 916 -8.07 -19.69 11.34
C ARG A 916 -7.18 -20.40 12.35
N ARG A 917 -7.37 -20.07 13.64
CA ARG A 917 -6.85 -20.88 14.73
C ARG A 917 -7.36 -22.28 14.39
N ARG A 918 -6.44 -23.12 13.93
CA ARG A 918 -6.66 -24.55 13.78
C ARG A 918 -6.54 -25.14 15.16
#